data_AF-A0A6S6R0C3-F1
#
_entry.id   AF-A0A6S6R0C3-F1
#
_cell.length_a   1.000
_cell.length_b   1.000
_cell.length_c   1.000
_cell.angle_alpha   90.00
_cell.angle_beta   90.00
_cell.angle_gamma   90.00
#
_symmetry.space_group_name_H-M   'P 1'
#
loop_
_entity.id
_entity.type
_entity.pdbx_description
1 polymer ?
#
loop_
_entity_poly.entity_id
_entity_poly.type
_entity_poly.pdbx_seq_one_letter_code
_entity_poly.pdbx_strand_id
1 'polypeptide(L)'
;MKRGLRRVLPLVIVFVIVFTLFPMGTSVSSAANSKNFVVYFPNWGMYNATHMSMNVGMIPWNKVTCINHAFFTVDSSYKLATTDEYADFQATFEHSEGWNPGMLRGHFGEYKYYKTQYPNVKVVISVGGWTRGENFHAMAQTSSSRAIFIQSVIDFLKKYPFIDGIDLDWEYPGVNRAKDPNDEFDRGCPGGPEDKQNFTALLREIREAYNKNGMSEKLLTIAAPGGYEKVDLTEPDKYSQYLDWLNIMTYDIHGAWETVTNHQSAIYKNPNDPSGTTPVDIKNKYNTDYIMKYYRDTYNVPASKLNVGSPFYSRGWKNVVANTGTNGLFATASGAPVGNLDNPSSPGGQNSYAQMKVLENTAGYTKYRDSVSQVPWLYNSSLGIMYTYEDETSAAARCDYVIDNGFGGIIGWEISCDTSDFSLTNTISGKLGINGTATVITPVFSPGGGTYSSAQNVSISCATAGATIRYTIDGSEPTSSSNVYTGAIKVSSTTTVKAKAFKSGMNDSATVSAAYIINNGTSRVATPIFSPAGGTYTSAQNVSISCATAGATIRYTTDGSTPTSSSAQYTGAISVTSTKTIKVIAMAPGMNNSAVAAATYTISSSDYPAWAPYVSYSVGAIVSYNGSNYRCRQAHTSLTGWEPSNVPALWEQGGSAALQVATPSFSLAGGTYTAAQKVSISCATDGATIRYTTDGSTPTASSLQYTGAISVMSSITIKAIAMAAGKNNSNIASATYTISTTPPPAGTGSKLLVGYWHNFDNGLTPVMTLRNVSTKWDVIHVAFADIAGDGTVSFTPFNATDASFSSDVAYLKGLGKRVVLSLGGQNGALSLPDSAAKTRFINSLIATIDKYGFSGVDIDIETGIYLNGGDTDFRNPTTPTIVNLIAAMEAITERYDSSFTLSMAPEIAYVQGGVTAYGGPWGAYLPIIYGLQDKLTYIHVQHYNCGGNTALDGKTYNQGTADFEVAMAEMLLKGFPIANNAGNMFPALRQDQILIGLPAAAGAAPSGGYINPTEMKKALDYLMKGIPYGGTYQLQNTSGYSGFKGLMSWSVNWDAQNNYEFTNNYRGYFDALN
;
A
#
# COMPACT_ATOMS: atom_id res chain seq x y z
N MET A 1 -25.54 38.99 -40.61
CA MET A 1 -25.66 40.29 -41.30
C MET A 1 -25.80 41.39 -40.26
N LYS A 2 -24.92 42.41 -40.33
CA LYS A 2 -24.96 43.78 -39.78
C LYS A 2 -25.67 44.10 -38.43
N ARG A 3 -24.81 44.56 -37.49
CA ARG A 3 -24.79 45.84 -36.75
C ARG A 3 -25.91 46.24 -35.77
N GLY A 4 -25.44 46.67 -34.59
CA GLY A 4 -25.69 48.04 -34.08
C GLY A 4 -26.41 48.09 -32.72
N LEU A 5 -25.68 48.34 -31.63
CA LEU A 5 -25.55 49.65 -30.95
C LEU A 5 -26.81 50.02 -30.13
N ARG A 6 -26.77 49.94 -28.78
CA ARG A 6 -26.19 50.89 -27.81
C ARG A 6 -27.17 52.01 -27.40
N ARG A 7 -27.37 52.07 -26.06
CA ARG A 7 -27.33 53.29 -25.20
C ARG A 7 -28.48 54.29 -25.39
N VAL A 8 -28.97 55.06 -24.41
CA VAL A 8 -28.57 55.48 -23.05
C VAL A 8 -29.76 56.28 -22.49
N LEU A 9 -29.92 56.41 -21.17
CA LEU A 9 -30.26 57.70 -20.51
C LEU A 9 -29.91 57.65 -18.99
N PRO A 10 -29.69 58.79 -18.30
CA PRO A 10 -28.98 58.89 -17.01
C PRO A 10 -29.83 59.37 -15.81
N LEU A 11 -29.30 59.26 -14.57
CA LEU A 11 -29.23 60.33 -13.54
C LEU A 11 -28.34 59.90 -12.34
N VAL A 12 -27.77 60.88 -11.63
CA VAL A 12 -26.71 60.78 -10.60
C VAL A 12 -27.28 60.84 -9.17
N ILE A 13 -26.78 59.98 -8.24
CA ILE A 13 -26.84 60.18 -6.77
C ILE A 13 -25.52 59.69 -6.11
N VAL A 14 -25.08 60.45 -5.11
CA VAL A 14 -23.92 60.29 -4.21
C VAL A 14 -24.01 59.02 -3.35
N PHE A 15 -22.91 58.26 -3.17
CA PHE A 15 -22.82 57.12 -2.23
C PHE A 15 -21.63 57.26 -1.27
N VAL A 16 -21.93 57.14 0.03
CA VAL A 16 -21.00 57.10 1.17
C VAL A 16 -20.60 55.65 1.46
N ILE A 17 -19.33 55.45 1.80
CA ILE A 17 -18.67 54.18 2.10
C ILE A 17 -19.17 53.60 3.44
N VAL A 18 -19.70 52.37 3.43
CA VAL A 18 -19.90 51.49 4.58
C VAL A 18 -19.26 50.15 4.25
N PHE A 19 -18.34 49.69 5.09
CA PHE A 19 -17.75 48.34 5.02
C PHE A 19 -18.82 47.29 5.40
N THR A 20 -19.30 46.52 4.42
CA THR A 20 -20.06 45.29 4.66
C THR A 20 -19.13 44.08 4.53
N LEU A 21 -18.81 43.47 5.66
CA LEU A 21 -18.30 42.09 5.73
C LEU A 21 -19.41 41.14 5.28
N PHE A 22 -19.25 40.51 4.12
CA PHE A 22 -20.01 39.33 3.74
C PHE A 22 -19.54 38.15 4.60
N PRO A 23 -20.39 37.46 5.36
CA PRO A 23 -20.05 36.12 5.83
C PRO A 23 -20.16 35.20 4.61
N MET A 24 -19.01 34.78 4.07
CA MET A 24 -18.95 33.55 3.28
C MET A 24 -19.33 32.41 4.24
N GLY A 25 -20.62 32.11 4.32
CA GLY A 25 -21.11 30.90 4.96
C GLY A 25 -20.58 29.71 4.19
N THR A 26 -19.54 29.08 4.72
CA THR A 26 -19.23 27.71 4.37
C THR A 26 -20.44 26.88 4.82
N SER A 27 -21.09 26.21 3.88
CA SER A 27 -21.97 25.10 4.21
C SER A 27 -21.09 23.97 4.75
N VAL A 28 -20.74 24.05 6.03
CA VAL A 28 -20.34 22.88 6.79
C VAL A 28 -21.60 22.02 6.84
N SER A 29 -21.65 20.95 6.06
CA SER A 29 -22.62 19.90 6.36
C SER A 29 -22.36 19.50 7.80
N SER A 30 -23.31 19.69 8.70
CA SER A 30 -23.25 19.06 10.00
C SER A 30 -23.24 17.55 9.73
N ALA A 31 -22.06 16.94 9.72
CA ALA A 31 -21.97 15.50 9.89
C ALA A 31 -22.60 15.25 11.26
N ALA A 32 -23.81 14.68 11.28
CA ALA A 32 -24.36 14.15 12.51
C ALA A 32 -23.29 13.23 13.10
N ASN A 33 -22.85 13.48 14.33
CA ASN A 33 -21.76 12.76 14.97
C ASN A 33 -22.20 11.30 15.14
N SER A 34 -21.83 10.42 14.19
CA SER A 34 -22.33 9.05 14.12
C SER A 34 -21.80 8.26 15.31
N LYS A 35 -22.70 7.60 16.06
CA LYS A 35 -22.33 6.79 17.22
C LYS A 35 -21.65 5.49 16.77
N ASN A 36 -20.67 5.05 17.54
CA ASN A 36 -20.04 3.76 17.35
C ASN A 36 -20.91 2.64 17.94
N PHE A 37 -20.94 1.49 17.26
CA PHE A 37 -21.27 0.22 17.88
C PHE A 37 -20.15 -0.76 17.54
N VAL A 38 -19.28 -0.95 18.52
CA VAL A 38 -18.14 -1.86 18.46
C VAL A 38 -18.58 -3.21 19.02
N VAL A 39 -18.35 -4.29 18.29
CA VAL A 39 -18.61 -5.65 18.78
C VAL A 39 -17.31 -6.42 18.84
N TYR A 40 -17.10 -7.18 19.92
CA TYR A 40 -16.01 -8.15 19.97
C TYR A 40 -16.50 -9.47 19.36
N PHE A 41 -15.75 -9.95 18.37
CA PHE A 41 -15.96 -11.22 17.68
C PHE A 41 -14.88 -12.21 18.15
N PRO A 42 -15.25 -13.32 18.83
CA PRO A 42 -14.28 -14.33 19.24
C PRO A 42 -13.90 -15.24 18.07
N ASN A 43 -12.61 -15.34 17.77
CA ASN A 43 -12.09 -16.30 16.79
C ASN A 43 -12.36 -17.75 17.22
N TRP A 44 -12.41 -18.04 18.53
CA TRP A 44 -12.81 -19.34 19.06
C TRP A 44 -14.32 -19.61 18.95
N GLY A 45 -15.13 -18.61 18.62
CA GLY A 45 -16.59 -18.74 18.55
C GLY A 45 -17.05 -19.79 17.55
N MET A 46 -16.24 -20.09 16.54
CA MET A 46 -16.55 -21.07 15.51
C MET A 46 -16.60 -22.52 16.01
N TYR A 47 -15.96 -22.85 17.13
CA TYR A 47 -15.76 -24.24 17.55
C TYR A 47 -16.91 -24.85 18.34
N ASN A 48 -17.74 -24.04 18.98
CA ASN A 48 -18.77 -24.56 19.87
C ASN A 48 -20.11 -23.84 19.75
N ALA A 49 -21.18 -24.56 20.04
CA ALA A 49 -22.54 -24.08 19.91
C ALA A 49 -22.91 -23.03 20.97
N THR A 50 -22.20 -22.96 22.10
CA THR A 50 -22.39 -21.93 23.12
C THR A 50 -22.13 -20.54 22.55
N HIS A 51 -21.14 -20.42 21.66
CA HIS A 51 -20.84 -19.21 20.89
C HIS A 51 -21.47 -19.25 19.48
N MET A 52 -22.63 -19.91 19.34
CA MET A 52 -23.38 -20.05 18.08
C MET A 52 -22.61 -20.73 16.92
N SER A 53 -21.48 -21.38 17.20
CA SER A 53 -20.52 -21.81 16.15
C SER A 53 -20.23 -20.67 15.17
N MET A 54 -20.12 -19.45 15.70
CA MET A 54 -20.16 -18.22 14.93
C MET A 54 -18.90 -18.06 14.08
N ASN A 55 -19.09 -17.69 12.81
CA ASN A 55 -18.03 -17.22 11.94
C ASN A 55 -18.30 -15.78 11.48
N VAL A 56 -17.31 -15.13 10.88
CA VAL A 56 -17.38 -13.74 10.40
C VAL A 56 -18.57 -13.47 9.46
N GLY A 57 -18.98 -14.46 8.67
CA GLY A 57 -20.13 -14.32 7.77
C GLY A 57 -21.47 -14.25 8.46
N MET A 58 -21.54 -14.62 9.74
CA MET A 58 -22.76 -14.54 10.56
C MET A 58 -22.93 -13.18 11.25
N ILE A 59 -21.90 -12.33 11.26
CA ILE A 59 -21.99 -10.99 11.87
C ILE A 59 -23.07 -10.18 11.15
N PRO A 60 -23.99 -9.50 11.86
CA PRO A 60 -24.94 -8.57 11.26
C PRO A 60 -24.22 -7.26 10.86
N TRP A 61 -23.42 -7.31 9.80
CA TRP A 61 -22.55 -6.23 9.32
C TRP A 61 -23.28 -4.89 9.10
N ASN A 62 -24.56 -4.92 8.77
CA ASN A 62 -25.40 -3.72 8.63
C ASN A 62 -25.80 -3.06 9.96
N LYS A 63 -25.56 -3.71 11.09
CA LYS A 63 -25.97 -3.27 12.42
C LYS A 63 -24.80 -2.81 13.29
N VAL A 64 -23.56 -2.97 12.84
CA VAL A 64 -22.35 -2.62 13.59
C VAL A 64 -21.54 -1.57 12.84
N THR A 65 -20.68 -0.83 13.55
CA THR A 65 -19.75 0.13 12.91
C THR A 65 -18.30 -0.34 13.01
N CYS A 66 -17.96 -1.15 14.01
CA CYS A 66 -16.63 -1.72 14.19
C CYS A 66 -16.72 -3.15 14.72
N ILE A 67 -15.83 -4.01 14.26
CA ILE A 67 -15.64 -5.38 14.72
C ILE A 67 -14.23 -5.46 15.29
N ASN A 68 -14.12 -5.75 16.58
CA ASN A 68 -12.86 -6.08 17.24
C ASN A 68 -12.70 -7.60 17.20
N HIS A 69 -11.74 -8.09 16.43
CA HIS A 69 -11.44 -9.51 16.31
C HIS A 69 -10.59 -9.97 17.50
N ALA A 70 -11.21 -10.77 18.37
CA ALA A 70 -10.66 -11.26 19.63
C ALA A 70 -10.15 -12.71 19.47
N PHE A 71 -8.93 -13.07 19.82
CA PHE A 71 -7.82 -12.18 20.17
C PHE A 71 -6.54 -12.54 19.43
N PHE A 72 -5.72 -11.53 19.21
CA PHE A 72 -4.31 -11.66 18.96
C PHE A 72 -3.55 -11.50 20.27
N THR A 73 -2.26 -11.83 20.29
CA THR A 73 -1.39 -11.71 21.46
C THR A 73 -0.07 -11.04 21.10
N VAL A 74 0.67 -10.64 22.14
CA VAL A 74 2.08 -10.32 22.05
C VAL A 74 2.86 -11.60 22.33
N ASP A 75 3.61 -12.11 21.37
CA ASP A 75 4.42 -13.32 21.56
C ASP A 75 5.66 -13.07 22.44
N SER A 76 6.39 -14.14 22.76
CA SER A 76 7.61 -14.07 23.59
C SER A 76 8.78 -13.32 22.93
N SER A 77 8.69 -13.03 21.63
CA SER A 77 9.61 -12.18 20.88
C SER A 77 9.09 -10.75 20.73
N TYR A 78 8.03 -10.38 21.45
CA TYR A 78 7.35 -9.08 21.41
C TYR A 78 6.69 -8.74 20.08
N LYS A 79 6.36 -9.72 19.25
CA LYS A 79 5.64 -9.51 17.99
C LYS A 79 4.15 -9.77 18.15
N LEU A 80 3.35 -9.11 17.33
CA LEU A 80 1.95 -9.43 17.12
C LEU A 80 1.83 -10.86 16.57
N ALA A 81 1.03 -11.70 17.23
CA ALA A 81 0.75 -13.07 16.82
C ALA A 81 -0.74 -13.41 16.98
N THR A 82 -1.25 -14.31 16.14
CA THR A 82 -2.59 -14.87 16.35
C THR A 82 -2.61 -15.82 17.54
N THR A 83 -3.73 -15.92 18.24
CA THR A 83 -3.95 -16.97 19.24
C THR A 83 -4.47 -18.28 18.63
N ASP A 84 -4.97 -18.23 17.39
CA ASP A 84 -5.54 -19.37 16.68
C ASP A 84 -5.33 -19.23 15.16
N GLU A 85 -4.20 -19.75 14.69
CA GLU A 85 -3.85 -19.77 13.26
C GLU A 85 -4.90 -20.52 12.41
N TYR A 86 -5.56 -21.54 12.96
CA TYR A 86 -6.53 -22.31 12.20
C TYR A 86 -7.78 -21.48 11.93
N ALA A 87 -8.39 -20.91 12.97
CA ALA A 87 -9.59 -20.08 12.83
C ALA A 87 -9.33 -18.87 11.94
N ASP A 88 -8.20 -18.20 12.12
CA ASP A 88 -7.92 -16.92 11.50
C ASP A 88 -7.56 -17.05 10.02
N PHE A 89 -6.76 -18.07 9.66
CA PHE A 89 -6.14 -18.14 8.33
C PHE A 89 -6.38 -19.45 7.56
N GLN A 90 -6.82 -20.54 8.20
CA GLN A 90 -6.81 -21.87 7.56
C GLN A 90 -8.21 -22.49 7.41
N ALA A 91 -9.14 -22.20 8.32
CA ALA A 91 -10.49 -22.73 8.32
C ALA A 91 -11.18 -22.41 6.99
N THR A 92 -11.97 -23.35 6.47
CA THR A 92 -12.65 -23.17 5.19
C THR A 92 -14.07 -22.68 5.45
N PHE A 93 -14.34 -21.45 5.01
CA PHE A 93 -15.66 -20.81 4.98
C PHE A 93 -16.09 -20.53 3.54
N GLU A 94 -17.33 -20.04 3.37
CA GLU A 94 -17.97 -19.82 2.07
C GLU A 94 -17.11 -18.99 1.08
N HIS A 95 -16.40 -17.97 1.57
CA HIS A 95 -15.64 -17.03 0.76
C HIS A 95 -14.12 -17.26 0.84
N SER A 96 -13.68 -18.45 1.24
CA SER A 96 -12.27 -18.84 1.22
C SER A 96 -11.72 -18.81 -0.20
N GLU A 97 -10.56 -18.18 -0.39
CA GLU A 97 -10.03 -17.91 -1.74
C GLU A 97 -9.50 -19.16 -2.44
N GLY A 98 -9.29 -20.26 -1.72
CA GLY A 98 -8.83 -21.55 -2.24
C GLY A 98 -7.64 -22.10 -1.46
N TRP A 99 -7.06 -23.19 -1.96
CA TRP A 99 -5.98 -23.94 -1.27
C TRP A 99 -4.57 -23.60 -1.77
N ASN A 100 -4.44 -22.69 -2.75
CA ASN A 100 -3.13 -22.33 -3.28
C ASN A 100 -2.35 -21.46 -2.27
N PRO A 101 -1.01 -21.59 -2.20
CA PRO A 101 -0.18 -20.71 -1.38
C PRO A 101 -0.46 -19.22 -1.66
N GLY A 102 -0.66 -18.43 -0.61
CA GLY A 102 -1.00 -17.00 -0.68
C GLY A 102 -2.50 -16.69 -0.80
N MET A 103 -3.36 -17.70 -0.94
CA MET A 103 -4.82 -17.51 -0.87
C MET A 103 -5.28 -17.42 0.58
N LEU A 104 -6.13 -16.42 0.87
CA LEU A 104 -6.60 -16.17 2.21
C LEU A 104 -7.84 -17.02 2.52
N ARG A 105 -7.82 -17.70 3.67
CA ARG A 105 -8.96 -18.44 4.21
C ARG A 105 -9.22 -17.98 5.64
N GLY A 106 -9.92 -18.80 6.43
CA GLY A 106 -10.29 -18.47 7.79
C GLY A 106 -11.12 -17.20 7.87
N HIS A 107 -11.22 -16.65 9.07
CA HIS A 107 -11.91 -15.39 9.31
C HIS A 107 -11.34 -14.23 8.50
N PHE A 108 -10.05 -14.21 8.20
CA PHE A 108 -9.43 -13.16 7.40
C PHE A 108 -9.89 -13.18 5.93
N GLY A 109 -10.13 -14.36 5.36
CA GLY A 109 -10.72 -14.52 4.04
C GLY A 109 -12.13 -13.95 3.98
N GLU A 110 -12.96 -14.26 4.99
CA GLU A 110 -14.30 -13.70 5.13
C GLU A 110 -14.26 -12.17 5.31
N TYR A 111 -13.38 -11.62 6.16
CA TYR A 111 -13.24 -10.17 6.32
C TYR A 111 -12.89 -9.48 5.00
N LYS A 112 -11.94 -10.03 4.24
CA LYS A 112 -11.58 -9.49 2.92
C LYS A 112 -12.80 -9.41 2.00
N TYR A 113 -13.66 -10.42 2.01
CA TYR A 113 -14.92 -10.42 1.26
C TYR A 113 -15.93 -9.38 1.82
N TYR A 114 -16.28 -9.44 3.10
CA TYR A 114 -17.32 -8.56 3.66
C TYR A 114 -16.94 -7.09 3.69
N LYS A 115 -15.65 -6.75 3.77
CA LYS A 115 -15.16 -5.37 3.60
C LYS A 115 -15.47 -4.80 2.21
N THR A 116 -15.68 -5.64 1.19
CA THR A 116 -16.17 -5.17 -0.12
C THR A 116 -17.66 -4.84 -0.10
N GLN A 117 -18.45 -5.52 0.74
CA GLN A 117 -19.90 -5.28 0.89
C GLN A 117 -20.19 -4.11 1.83
N TYR A 118 -19.38 -3.98 2.89
CA TYR A 118 -19.55 -3.03 3.98
C TYR A 118 -18.26 -2.23 4.20
N PRO A 119 -17.83 -1.42 3.21
CA PRO A 119 -16.54 -0.71 3.27
C PRO A 119 -16.41 0.27 4.44
N ASN A 120 -17.54 0.73 4.98
CA ASN A 120 -17.60 1.66 6.10
C ASN A 120 -17.52 0.97 7.47
N VAL A 121 -17.80 -0.34 7.56
CA VAL A 121 -17.63 -1.10 8.81
C VAL A 121 -16.15 -1.34 9.02
N LYS A 122 -15.66 -1.02 10.21
CA LYS A 122 -14.25 -1.13 10.58
C LYS A 122 -13.95 -2.53 11.13
N VAL A 123 -12.83 -3.10 10.75
CA VAL A 123 -12.33 -4.37 11.32
C VAL A 123 -10.99 -4.09 11.97
N VAL A 124 -10.92 -4.31 13.27
CA VAL A 124 -9.75 -4.03 14.10
C VAL A 124 -9.35 -5.33 14.78
N ILE A 125 -8.05 -5.63 14.86
CA ILE A 125 -7.57 -6.80 15.63
C ILE A 125 -7.35 -6.38 17.08
N SER A 126 -7.98 -7.08 18.03
CA SER A 126 -7.78 -6.83 19.45
C SER A 126 -6.66 -7.72 19.98
N VAL A 127 -5.67 -7.09 20.59
CA VAL A 127 -4.45 -7.73 21.09
C VAL A 127 -4.53 -7.79 22.60
N GLY A 128 -4.43 -8.99 23.17
CA GLY A 128 -4.50 -9.20 24.62
C GLY A 128 -5.82 -9.81 25.08
N GLY A 129 -6.50 -9.09 25.97
CA GLY A 129 -7.61 -9.59 26.78
C GLY A 129 -7.13 -10.26 28.06
N TRP A 130 -8.08 -10.59 28.94
CA TRP A 130 -7.84 -11.14 30.28
C TRP A 130 -6.76 -12.24 30.32
N THR A 131 -6.79 -13.23 29.42
CA THR A 131 -5.94 -14.43 29.47
C THR A 131 -4.64 -14.33 28.67
N ARG A 132 -4.38 -13.20 27.98
CA ARG A 132 -3.21 -13.00 27.09
C ARG A 132 -2.40 -11.75 27.47
N GLY A 133 -2.32 -11.47 28.77
CA GLY A 133 -1.64 -10.30 29.32
C GLY A 133 -0.12 -10.44 29.49
N GLU A 134 0.43 -11.64 29.28
CA GLU A 134 1.71 -12.06 29.86
C GLU A 134 2.94 -11.29 29.39
N ASN A 135 2.90 -10.79 28.14
CA ASN A 135 4.05 -10.16 27.50
C ASN A 135 3.93 -8.64 27.38
N PHE A 136 2.79 -8.03 27.76
CA PHE A 136 2.62 -6.57 27.61
C PHE A 136 3.63 -5.76 28.40
N HIS A 137 3.82 -6.09 29.68
CA HIS A 137 4.75 -5.38 30.55
C HIS A 137 6.18 -5.40 29.99
N ALA A 138 6.68 -6.59 29.65
CA ALA A 138 8.02 -6.75 29.09
C ALA A 138 8.17 -6.08 27.71
N MET A 139 7.16 -6.19 26.84
CA MET A 139 7.15 -5.53 25.53
C MET A 139 7.15 -4.00 25.66
N ALA A 140 6.37 -3.44 26.58
CA ALA A 140 6.24 -2.00 26.75
C ALA A 140 7.47 -1.36 27.43
N GLN A 141 8.30 -2.15 28.12
CA GLN A 141 9.34 -1.69 29.04
C GLN A 141 10.41 -0.77 28.42
N THR A 142 10.80 -1.01 27.17
CA THR A 142 11.86 -0.24 26.49
C THR A 142 11.43 0.23 25.10
N SER A 143 12.01 1.32 24.61
CA SER A 143 11.74 1.77 23.23
C SER A 143 12.10 0.71 22.18
N SER A 144 13.13 -0.09 22.43
CA SER A 144 13.55 -1.17 21.52
C SER A 144 12.54 -2.32 21.48
N SER A 145 12.01 -2.75 22.63
CA SER A 145 10.99 -3.79 22.69
C SER A 145 9.65 -3.33 22.10
N ARG A 146 9.25 -2.08 22.36
CA ARG A 146 8.09 -1.46 21.71
C ARG A 146 8.26 -1.38 20.19
N ALA A 147 9.45 -1.02 19.71
CA ALA A 147 9.72 -0.94 18.27
C ALA A 147 9.55 -2.30 17.56
N ILE A 148 9.86 -3.43 18.22
CA ILE A 148 9.63 -4.77 17.67
C ILE A 148 8.13 -5.02 17.47
N PHE A 149 7.33 -4.75 18.50
CA PHE A 149 5.88 -4.90 18.42
C PHE A 149 5.29 -3.98 17.36
N ILE A 150 5.64 -2.69 17.40
CA ILE A 150 5.16 -1.68 16.44
C ILE A 150 5.49 -2.09 15.00
N GLN A 151 6.71 -2.55 14.73
CA GLN A 151 7.08 -2.99 13.39
C GLN A 151 6.24 -4.19 12.94
N SER A 152 6.04 -5.18 13.81
CA SER A 152 5.19 -6.35 13.49
C SER A 152 3.73 -5.95 13.21
N VAL A 153 3.20 -4.93 13.88
CA VAL A 153 1.87 -4.36 13.58
C VAL A 153 1.86 -3.70 12.20
N ILE A 154 2.87 -2.90 11.88
CA ILE A 154 2.97 -2.26 10.55
C ILE A 154 3.01 -3.32 9.45
N ASP A 155 3.83 -4.35 9.61
CA ASP A 155 3.97 -5.42 8.62
C ASP A 155 2.65 -6.19 8.45
N PHE A 156 1.96 -6.47 9.56
CA PHE A 156 0.64 -7.07 9.55
C PHE A 156 -0.40 -6.22 8.79
N LEU A 157 -0.46 -4.92 9.05
CA LEU A 157 -1.40 -4.02 8.38
C LEU A 157 -1.06 -3.78 6.90
N LYS A 158 0.22 -3.91 6.51
CA LYS A 158 0.62 -3.93 5.09
C LYS A 158 0.17 -5.23 4.41
N LYS A 159 0.33 -6.37 5.10
CA LYS A 159 -0.07 -7.69 4.60
C LYS A 159 -1.60 -7.80 4.44
N TYR A 160 -2.35 -7.23 5.37
CA TYR A 160 -3.82 -7.28 5.39
C TYR A 160 -4.43 -5.87 5.35
N PRO A 161 -4.38 -5.16 4.19
CA PRO A 161 -4.76 -3.75 4.11
C PRO A 161 -6.26 -3.50 4.35
N PHE A 162 -7.10 -4.53 4.29
CA PHE A 162 -8.53 -4.46 4.61
C PHE A 162 -8.82 -4.46 6.14
N ILE A 163 -7.82 -4.74 6.98
CA ILE A 163 -7.87 -4.52 8.43
C ILE A 163 -7.63 -3.04 8.70
N ASP A 164 -8.55 -2.41 9.42
CA ASP A 164 -8.58 -0.98 9.64
C ASP A 164 -7.69 -0.51 10.80
N GLY A 165 -7.10 -1.39 11.62
CA GLY A 165 -6.23 -0.96 12.73
C GLY A 165 -6.02 -2.03 13.80
N ILE A 166 -5.52 -1.61 14.97
CA ILE A 166 -5.40 -2.46 16.17
C ILE A 166 -6.11 -1.86 17.39
N ASP A 167 -6.55 -2.74 18.28
CA ASP A 167 -7.09 -2.46 19.60
C ASP A 167 -6.15 -3.10 20.64
N LEU A 168 -5.66 -2.34 21.62
CA LEU A 168 -4.88 -2.92 22.72
C LEU A 168 -5.75 -3.15 23.94
N ASP A 169 -5.85 -4.41 24.34
CA ASP A 169 -6.59 -4.86 25.52
C ASP A 169 -5.61 -5.40 26.57
N TRP A 170 -4.85 -4.47 27.17
CA TRP A 170 -3.94 -4.79 28.26
C TRP A 170 -4.69 -4.71 29.59
N GLU A 171 -4.87 -5.87 30.25
CA GLU A 171 -5.63 -6.00 31.50
C GLU A 171 -4.74 -6.42 32.70
N TYR A 172 -4.06 -5.49 33.40
CA TYR A 172 -4.06 -4.03 33.22
C TYR A 172 -2.66 -3.44 33.42
N PRO A 173 -2.31 -2.32 32.74
CA PRO A 173 -1.08 -1.60 33.01
C PRO A 173 -0.95 -1.28 34.51
N GLY A 174 0.19 -1.63 35.11
CA GLY A 174 0.48 -1.37 36.52
C GLY A 174 -0.10 -2.39 37.50
N VAL A 175 -0.88 -3.37 37.03
CA VAL A 175 -1.40 -4.47 37.84
C VAL A 175 -0.54 -5.72 37.60
N ASN A 176 0.01 -6.28 38.68
CA ASN A 176 0.71 -7.56 38.63
C ASN A 176 -0.25 -8.70 39.02
N ARG A 177 -0.77 -9.41 38.03
CA ARG A 177 -1.73 -10.52 38.20
C ARG A 177 -1.09 -11.85 37.86
N ALA A 178 -1.12 -12.79 38.80
CA ALA A 178 -0.73 -14.17 38.54
C ALA A 178 -1.76 -14.87 37.63
N LYS A 179 -1.31 -15.85 36.85
CA LYS A 179 -2.20 -16.74 36.10
C LYS A 179 -3.17 -17.47 37.04
N ASP A 180 -4.40 -17.69 36.61
CA ASP A 180 -5.33 -18.59 37.29
C ASP A 180 -4.78 -20.03 37.23
N PRO A 181 -4.52 -20.69 38.37
CA PRO A 181 -4.06 -22.08 38.39
C PRO A 181 -5.08 -23.09 37.83
N ASN A 182 -6.36 -22.71 37.71
CA ASN A 182 -7.45 -23.57 37.24
C ASN A 182 -7.87 -23.31 35.79
N ASP A 183 -7.23 -22.35 35.12
CA ASP A 183 -7.43 -22.05 33.71
C ASP A 183 -6.09 -22.22 32.97
N GLU A 184 -5.98 -23.28 32.15
CA GLU A 184 -4.77 -23.55 31.38
C GLU A 184 -4.48 -22.50 30.30
N PHE A 185 -5.50 -21.74 29.92
CA PHE A 185 -5.40 -20.68 28.95
C PHE A 185 -5.04 -19.35 29.60
N ASP A 186 -5.23 -19.13 30.89
CA ASP A 186 -4.81 -17.89 31.54
C ASP A 186 -3.28 -17.84 31.69
N ARG A 187 -2.67 -16.83 31.07
CA ARG A 187 -1.22 -16.62 31.11
C ARG A 187 -0.80 -15.59 32.17
N GLY A 188 -1.76 -14.98 32.86
CA GLY A 188 -1.52 -13.89 33.82
C GLY A 188 -1.23 -12.55 33.13
N CYS A 189 -0.96 -11.54 33.94
CA CYS A 189 -0.57 -10.21 33.48
C CYS A 189 0.49 -9.65 34.44
N PRO A 190 1.78 -9.95 34.21
CA PRO A 190 2.88 -9.26 34.90
C PRO A 190 2.75 -7.75 34.70
N GLY A 191 3.10 -6.96 35.72
CA GLY A 191 2.99 -5.51 35.64
C GLY A 191 3.79 -4.79 36.73
N GLY A 192 4.03 -3.50 36.53
CA GLY A 192 4.80 -2.63 37.41
C GLY A 192 4.43 -1.15 37.27
N PRO A 193 4.77 -0.29 38.25
CA PRO A 193 4.38 1.12 38.24
C PRO A 193 4.86 1.90 37.00
N GLU A 194 5.93 1.46 36.34
CA GLU A 194 6.45 2.02 35.09
C GLU A 194 5.51 1.86 33.89
N ASP A 195 4.57 0.90 33.96
CA ASP A 195 3.58 0.66 32.91
C ASP A 195 2.74 1.91 32.64
N LYS A 196 2.56 2.75 33.67
CA LYS A 196 1.86 4.03 33.57
C LYS A 196 2.38 4.89 32.43
N GLN A 197 3.70 5.12 32.38
CA GLN A 197 4.32 5.92 31.33
C GLN A 197 4.63 5.08 30.08
N ASN A 198 4.94 3.79 30.23
CA ASN A 198 5.25 2.92 29.11
C ASN A 198 4.04 2.68 28.20
N PHE A 199 2.83 2.59 28.76
CA PHE A 199 1.60 2.48 27.99
C PHE A 199 1.35 3.75 27.16
N THR A 200 1.52 4.94 27.75
CA THR A 200 1.45 6.22 27.03
C THR A 200 2.48 6.30 25.91
N ALA A 201 3.72 5.86 26.17
CA ALA A 201 4.79 5.85 25.17
C ALA A 201 4.49 4.89 24.01
N LEU A 202 3.98 3.69 24.31
CA LEU A 202 3.56 2.71 23.31
C LEU A 202 2.49 3.28 22.37
N LEU A 203 1.42 3.84 22.92
CA LEU A 203 0.33 4.40 22.11
C LEU A 203 0.77 5.57 21.23
N ARG A 204 1.62 6.46 21.76
CA ARG A 204 2.25 7.53 20.98
C ARG A 204 3.06 6.96 19.82
N GLU A 205 3.95 6.02 20.10
CA GLU A 205 4.89 5.47 19.13
C GLU A 205 4.19 4.64 18.04
N ILE A 206 3.09 3.93 18.36
CA ILE A 206 2.24 3.29 17.35
C ILE A 206 1.64 4.35 16.40
N ARG A 207 1.06 5.42 16.95
CA ARG A 207 0.45 6.48 16.12
C ARG A 207 1.50 7.20 15.24
N GLU A 208 2.69 7.46 15.78
CA GLU A 208 3.81 8.01 15.01
C GLU A 208 4.24 7.06 13.88
N ALA A 209 4.30 5.76 14.14
CA ALA A 209 4.63 4.76 13.14
C ALA A 209 3.57 4.65 12.03
N TYR A 210 2.27 4.73 12.38
CA TYR A 210 1.18 4.80 11.41
C TYR A 210 1.37 6.00 10.47
N ASN A 211 1.56 7.19 11.04
CA ASN A 211 1.78 8.41 10.26
C ASN A 211 3.01 8.31 9.34
N LYS A 212 4.12 7.78 9.86
CA LYS A 212 5.38 7.61 9.11
C LYS A 212 5.25 6.60 7.94
N ASN A 213 4.35 5.63 8.05
CA ASN A 213 4.11 4.61 7.02
C ASN A 213 2.95 4.93 6.08
N GLY A 214 2.39 6.15 6.14
CA GLY A 214 1.24 6.53 5.29
C GLY A 214 -0.05 5.80 5.66
N MET A 215 -0.21 5.44 6.94
CA MET A 215 -1.33 4.70 7.51
C MET A 215 -2.08 5.53 8.55
N SER A 216 -2.12 6.85 8.37
CA SER A 216 -2.74 7.76 9.35
C SER A 216 -4.26 7.54 9.49
N GLU A 217 -4.88 6.88 8.52
CA GLU A 217 -6.28 6.44 8.53
C GLU A 217 -6.53 5.15 9.32
N LYS A 218 -5.49 4.44 9.74
CA LYS A 218 -5.64 3.23 10.56
C LYS A 218 -6.02 3.59 11.99
N LEU A 219 -6.92 2.79 12.55
CA LEU A 219 -7.46 2.95 13.89
C LEU A 219 -6.45 2.45 14.94
N LEU A 220 -6.33 3.21 16.01
CA LEU A 220 -5.69 2.78 17.25
C LEU A 220 -6.68 3.00 18.38
N THR A 221 -7.14 1.89 18.96
CA THR A 221 -8.10 1.90 20.07
C THR A 221 -7.55 1.09 21.23
N ILE A 222 -8.21 1.19 22.39
CA ILE A 222 -7.91 0.33 23.54
C ILE A 222 -9.22 -0.14 24.15
N ALA A 223 -9.20 -1.32 24.76
CA ALA A 223 -10.12 -1.63 25.86
C ALA A 223 -9.53 -1.04 27.15
N ALA A 224 -10.33 -0.24 27.85
CA ALA A 224 -9.88 0.52 29.02
C ALA A 224 -10.63 0.07 30.28
N PRO A 225 -9.95 0.07 31.45
CA PRO A 225 -10.52 -0.44 32.70
C PRO A 225 -11.74 0.35 33.17
N GLY A 226 -12.71 -0.36 33.76
CA GLY A 226 -13.83 0.27 34.48
C GLY A 226 -13.46 0.73 35.89
N GLY A 227 -12.56 0.04 36.60
CA GLY A 227 -12.20 0.40 37.98
C GLY A 227 -11.31 1.65 38.04
N TYR A 228 -11.75 2.70 38.74
CA TYR A 228 -11.01 3.98 38.82
C TYR A 228 -9.58 3.80 39.35
N GLU A 229 -9.36 2.86 40.26
CA GLU A 229 -8.05 2.57 40.81
C GLU A 229 -7.09 1.95 39.78
N LYS A 230 -7.61 1.31 38.73
CA LYS A 230 -6.81 0.86 37.57
C LYS A 230 -6.60 2.00 36.58
N VAL A 231 -7.61 2.86 36.38
CA VAL A 231 -7.46 4.09 35.56
C VAL A 231 -6.32 4.95 36.11
N ASP A 232 -6.23 5.08 37.44
CA ASP A 232 -5.19 5.85 38.16
C ASP A 232 -3.76 5.34 37.90
N LEU A 233 -3.60 4.08 37.49
CA LEU A 233 -2.33 3.48 37.09
C LEU A 233 -1.95 3.82 35.64
N THR A 234 -2.77 4.59 34.92
CA THR A 234 -2.54 5.01 33.53
C THR A 234 -2.59 6.55 33.38
N GLU A 235 -2.46 7.07 32.15
CA GLU A 235 -2.50 8.52 31.87
C GLU A 235 -3.49 8.90 30.73
N PRO A 236 -4.82 8.72 30.92
CA PRO A 236 -5.80 8.95 29.85
C PRO A 236 -5.79 10.37 29.27
N ASP A 237 -5.47 11.37 30.08
CA ASP A 237 -5.28 12.77 29.67
C ASP A 237 -4.13 12.94 28.68
N LYS A 238 -3.13 12.05 28.71
CA LYS A 238 -1.97 12.06 27.82
C LYS A 238 -2.17 11.18 26.61
N TYR A 239 -2.61 9.93 26.78
CA TYR A 239 -2.62 8.97 25.68
C TYR A 239 -3.86 9.08 24.77
N SER A 240 -4.98 9.64 25.25
CA SER A 240 -6.24 9.71 24.48
C SER A 240 -6.14 10.53 23.18
N GLN A 241 -5.12 11.39 23.05
CA GLN A 241 -4.86 12.13 21.82
C GLN A 241 -4.36 11.23 20.67
N TYR A 242 -3.72 10.09 20.98
CA TYR A 242 -3.20 9.15 19.98
C TYR A 242 -4.23 8.12 19.54
N LEU A 243 -5.31 7.98 20.32
CA LEU A 243 -6.38 7.01 20.09
C LEU A 243 -7.51 7.61 19.27
N ASP A 244 -8.18 6.80 18.46
CA ASP A 244 -9.43 7.17 17.82
C ASP A 244 -10.56 7.21 18.85
N TRP A 245 -10.65 6.17 19.68
CA TRP A 245 -11.54 6.07 20.83
C TRP A 245 -11.03 5.05 21.86
N LEU A 246 -11.66 5.06 23.03
CA LEU A 246 -11.46 4.11 24.12
C LEU A 246 -12.75 3.30 24.29
N ASN A 247 -12.59 1.99 24.38
CA ASN A 247 -13.66 1.06 24.69
C ASN A 247 -13.69 0.81 26.21
N ILE A 248 -14.56 1.49 26.96
CA ILE A 248 -14.56 1.41 28.42
C ILE A 248 -15.33 0.17 28.90
N MET A 249 -14.66 -0.71 29.62
CA MET A 249 -15.23 -1.95 30.15
C MET A 249 -16.10 -1.68 31.39
N THR A 250 -17.30 -1.14 31.17
CA THR A 250 -18.30 -0.84 32.22
C THR A 250 -19.16 -2.07 32.58
N TYR A 251 -18.53 -3.23 32.59
CA TYR A 251 -19.05 -4.53 33.00
C TYR A 251 -18.02 -5.21 33.90
N ASP A 252 -18.32 -6.40 34.40
CA ASP A 252 -17.46 -7.10 35.37
C ASP A 252 -17.18 -6.32 36.65
N ILE A 253 -18.08 -5.39 37.01
CA ILE A 253 -17.91 -4.58 38.22
C ILE A 253 -18.23 -5.39 39.49
N HIS A 254 -19.04 -6.44 39.36
CA HIS A 254 -19.41 -7.38 40.43
C HIS A 254 -19.51 -8.82 39.91
N GLY A 255 -19.12 -9.80 40.73
CA GLY A 255 -19.14 -11.21 40.39
C GLY A 255 -18.89 -12.11 41.60
N ALA A 256 -18.88 -13.43 41.39
CA ALA A 256 -18.76 -14.42 42.48
C ALA A 256 -17.39 -14.51 43.17
N TRP A 257 -16.43 -13.65 42.78
CA TRP A 257 -15.28 -13.32 43.62
C TRP A 257 -15.69 -12.56 44.89
N GLU A 258 -16.92 -12.03 44.94
CA GLU A 258 -17.56 -11.44 46.11
C GLU A 258 -18.54 -12.41 46.77
N THR A 259 -18.76 -12.24 48.08
CA THR A 259 -19.72 -13.02 48.88
C THR A 259 -21.11 -12.38 48.96
N VAL A 260 -21.36 -11.32 48.20
CA VAL A 260 -22.64 -10.60 48.16
C VAL A 260 -23.06 -10.44 46.70
N THR A 261 -24.30 -10.81 46.39
CA THR A 261 -24.87 -10.66 45.05
C THR A 261 -25.04 -9.18 44.69
N ASN A 262 -24.69 -8.80 43.46
CA ASN A 262 -24.82 -7.42 42.99
C ASN A 262 -24.96 -7.37 41.45
N HIS A 263 -24.99 -6.18 40.86
CA HIS A 263 -25.16 -5.95 39.44
C HIS A 263 -23.83 -5.80 38.70
N GLN A 264 -23.53 -6.69 37.75
CA GLN A 264 -22.24 -6.67 37.05
C GLN A 264 -22.01 -5.45 36.13
N SER A 265 -23.08 -4.73 35.76
CA SER A 265 -23.05 -3.65 34.75
C SER A 265 -24.09 -2.56 35.03
N ALA A 266 -24.25 -2.18 36.30
CA ALA A 266 -25.15 -1.10 36.70
C ALA A 266 -24.87 0.18 35.91
N ILE A 267 -25.93 0.81 35.36
CA ILE A 267 -25.78 2.11 34.67
C ILE A 267 -25.53 3.20 35.71
N TYR A 268 -26.35 3.24 36.75
CA TYR A 268 -26.27 4.23 37.82
C TYR A 268 -25.99 3.60 39.18
N LYS A 269 -25.40 4.39 40.06
CA LYS A 269 -25.19 4.04 41.48
C LYS A 269 -26.51 3.70 42.17
N ASN A 270 -26.57 2.55 42.84
CA ASN A 270 -27.67 2.23 43.75
C ASN A 270 -27.32 2.63 45.20
N PRO A 271 -28.10 3.50 45.86
CA PRO A 271 -27.88 3.85 47.27
C PRO A 271 -27.89 2.65 48.23
N ASN A 272 -28.62 1.60 47.86
CA ASN A 272 -28.76 0.35 48.62
C ASN A 272 -27.65 -0.66 48.36
N ASP A 273 -26.73 -0.37 47.44
CA ASP A 273 -25.55 -1.21 47.22
C ASP A 273 -24.79 -1.40 48.56
N PRO A 274 -24.58 -2.64 49.01
CA PRO A 274 -23.97 -2.96 50.30
C PRO A 274 -22.43 -2.98 50.25
N SER A 275 -21.81 -2.71 49.11
CA SER A 275 -20.36 -2.76 48.91
C SER A 275 -19.62 -1.79 49.83
N GLY A 276 -18.38 -2.16 50.15
CA GLY A 276 -17.51 -1.31 50.98
C GLY A 276 -17.04 -0.06 50.23
N THR A 277 -16.60 0.94 51.01
CA THR A 277 -15.96 2.15 50.49
C THR A 277 -14.43 2.17 50.69
N THR A 278 -13.87 1.13 51.31
CA THR A 278 -12.47 1.05 51.74
C THR A 278 -11.96 -0.38 51.56
N PRO A 279 -10.72 -0.60 51.06
CA PRO A 279 -9.75 0.41 50.57
C PRO A 279 -10.12 1.00 49.19
N VAL A 280 -11.04 0.37 48.48
CA VAL A 280 -11.56 0.82 47.17
C VAL A 280 -13.04 1.18 47.35
N ASP A 281 -13.45 2.32 46.78
CA ASP A 281 -14.83 2.80 46.88
C ASP A 281 -15.74 2.16 45.83
N ILE A 282 -16.05 0.89 46.02
CA ILE A 282 -16.88 0.11 45.09
C ILE A 282 -18.30 0.67 45.06
N LYS A 283 -18.92 0.83 46.23
CA LYS A 283 -20.31 1.29 46.36
C LYS A 283 -20.62 2.56 45.56
N ASN A 284 -19.73 3.55 45.58
CA ASN A 284 -20.03 4.82 44.91
C ASN A 284 -19.47 4.92 43.49
N LYS A 285 -18.45 4.13 43.13
CA LYS A 285 -17.67 4.36 41.91
C LYS A 285 -17.75 3.23 40.89
N TYR A 286 -18.21 2.04 41.28
CA TYR A 286 -18.34 0.89 40.39
C TYR A 286 -19.73 0.88 39.73
N ASN A 287 -19.96 1.84 38.85
CA ASN A 287 -21.14 1.95 38.00
C ASN A 287 -20.78 2.74 36.75
N THR A 288 -21.48 2.46 35.65
CA THR A 288 -21.20 3.08 34.33
C THR A 288 -21.11 4.60 34.44
N ASP A 289 -22.03 5.24 35.16
CA ASP A 289 -22.08 6.69 35.25
C ASP A 289 -20.83 7.32 35.86
N TYR A 290 -20.38 6.82 37.01
CA TYR A 290 -19.15 7.30 37.62
C TYR A 290 -17.95 7.04 36.73
N ILE A 291 -17.82 5.81 36.21
CA ILE A 291 -16.66 5.38 35.42
C ILE A 291 -16.49 6.28 34.19
N MET A 292 -17.56 6.48 33.42
CA MET A 292 -17.52 7.28 32.19
C MET A 292 -17.22 8.75 32.49
N LYS A 293 -17.81 9.30 33.56
CA LYS A 293 -17.53 10.67 34.02
C LYS A 293 -16.13 10.82 34.58
N TYR A 294 -15.53 9.77 35.13
CA TYR A 294 -14.16 9.81 35.63
C TYR A 294 -13.17 10.09 34.49
N TYR A 295 -13.28 9.33 33.38
CA TYR A 295 -12.50 9.60 32.17
C TYR A 295 -12.75 11.00 31.60
N ARG A 296 -14.01 11.40 31.48
CA ARG A 296 -14.39 12.68 30.87
C ARG A 296 -14.00 13.89 31.72
N ASP A 297 -14.31 13.86 33.00
CA ASP A 297 -14.28 15.04 33.87
C ASP A 297 -12.98 15.14 34.69
N THR A 298 -12.34 14.01 35.02
CA THR A 298 -11.04 14.01 35.74
C THR A 298 -9.86 14.03 34.79
N TYR A 299 -9.92 13.25 33.70
CA TYR A 299 -8.84 13.15 32.72
C TYR A 299 -9.07 13.95 31.43
N ASN A 300 -10.18 14.68 31.32
CA ASN A 300 -10.50 15.51 30.15
C ASN A 300 -10.53 14.73 28.82
N VAL A 301 -10.86 13.43 28.85
CA VAL A 301 -11.01 12.65 27.62
C VAL A 301 -12.31 13.09 26.93
N PRO A 302 -12.29 13.45 25.63
CA PRO A 302 -13.51 13.88 24.94
C PRO A 302 -14.60 12.81 25.01
N ALA A 303 -15.82 13.19 25.40
CA ALA A 303 -16.95 12.25 25.54
C ALA A 303 -17.18 11.44 24.25
N SER A 304 -17.03 12.08 23.08
CA SER A 304 -17.19 11.43 21.78
C SER A 304 -16.15 10.34 21.48
N LYS A 305 -15.07 10.25 22.26
CA LYS A 305 -14.06 9.18 22.18
C LYS A 305 -14.29 8.05 23.19
N LEU A 306 -15.31 8.13 24.05
CA LEU A 306 -15.57 7.13 25.08
C LEU A 306 -16.76 6.26 24.67
N ASN A 307 -16.53 4.99 24.36
CA ASN A 307 -17.60 4.02 24.12
C ASN A 307 -17.95 3.30 25.43
N VAL A 308 -19.24 3.07 25.69
CA VAL A 308 -19.77 2.46 26.92
C VAL A 308 -19.92 0.95 26.74
N GLY A 309 -19.50 0.16 27.73
CA GLY A 309 -19.55 -1.30 27.71
C GLY A 309 -20.93 -1.91 27.90
N SER A 310 -21.19 -3.01 27.20
CA SER A 310 -22.43 -3.80 27.23
C SER A 310 -22.11 -5.30 27.26
N PRO A 311 -22.36 -5.99 28.40
CA PRO A 311 -22.08 -7.42 28.51
C PRO A 311 -23.24 -8.23 27.94
N PHE A 312 -22.97 -9.00 26.89
CA PHE A 312 -23.91 -9.95 26.29
C PHE A 312 -23.92 -11.30 27.05
N TYR A 313 -23.57 -11.29 28.32
CA TYR A 313 -23.45 -12.47 29.17
C TYR A 313 -23.83 -12.14 30.62
N SER A 314 -24.01 -13.17 31.45
CA SER A 314 -24.29 -13.03 32.86
C SER A 314 -23.06 -13.14 33.76
N ARG A 315 -23.18 -12.66 35.00
CA ARG A 315 -22.43 -13.17 36.15
C ARG A 315 -23.43 -13.70 37.17
N GLY A 316 -23.02 -14.66 37.99
CA GLY A 316 -23.97 -15.28 38.92
C GLY A 316 -23.35 -15.86 40.18
N TRP A 317 -24.21 -16.04 41.18
CA TRP A 317 -23.88 -16.59 42.49
C TRP A 317 -24.76 -17.80 42.80
N LYS A 318 -24.22 -18.73 43.57
CA LYS A 318 -24.96 -19.85 44.17
C LYS A 318 -24.97 -19.73 45.69
N ASN A 319 -25.76 -20.58 46.34
CA ASN A 319 -25.98 -20.54 47.79
C ASN A 319 -26.47 -19.16 48.26
N VAL A 320 -27.25 -18.48 47.42
CA VAL A 320 -27.81 -17.16 47.72
C VAL A 320 -28.83 -17.29 48.84
N VAL A 321 -28.54 -16.66 49.98
CA VAL A 321 -29.42 -16.66 51.14
C VAL A 321 -30.65 -15.82 50.81
N ALA A 322 -31.83 -16.43 50.92
CA ALA A 322 -33.09 -15.74 50.68
C ALA A 322 -33.22 -14.53 51.62
N ASN A 323 -33.48 -13.35 51.03
CA ASN A 323 -33.74 -12.11 51.76
C ASN A 323 -35.13 -11.57 51.41
N THR A 324 -35.73 -10.84 52.34
CA THR A 324 -37.03 -10.18 52.11
C THR A 324 -36.81 -8.80 51.51
N GLY A 325 -37.49 -8.49 50.40
CA GLY A 325 -37.54 -7.14 49.82
C GLY A 325 -36.72 -6.94 48.55
N THR A 326 -35.63 -7.69 48.34
CA THR A 326 -34.76 -7.57 47.15
C THR A 326 -34.59 -8.87 46.37
N ASN A 327 -35.29 -9.94 46.75
CA ASN A 327 -35.39 -11.20 45.98
C ASN A 327 -34.03 -11.72 45.48
N GLY A 328 -33.09 -11.92 46.41
CA GLY A 328 -31.76 -12.45 46.12
C GLY A 328 -30.74 -11.42 45.61
N LEU A 329 -31.12 -10.16 45.37
CA LEU A 329 -30.19 -9.05 45.15
C LEU A 329 -29.69 -8.51 46.51
N PHE A 330 -28.42 -8.11 46.59
CA PHE A 330 -27.74 -7.70 47.83
C PHE A 330 -27.80 -8.74 48.96
N ALA A 331 -27.98 -10.01 48.59
CA ALA A 331 -27.97 -11.15 49.50
C ALA A 331 -26.55 -11.69 49.69
N THR A 332 -26.29 -12.28 50.85
CA THR A 332 -25.10 -13.11 51.06
C THR A 332 -25.16 -14.35 50.16
N ALA A 333 -24.04 -14.72 49.57
CA ALA A 333 -23.89 -15.89 48.71
C ALA A 333 -22.50 -16.53 48.87
N SER A 334 -22.30 -17.73 48.33
CA SER A 334 -21.00 -18.37 48.33
C SER A 334 -20.73 -19.15 47.04
N GLY A 335 -19.75 -18.66 46.28
CA GLY A 335 -19.29 -19.25 45.03
C GLY A 335 -20.22 -18.98 43.84
N ALA A 336 -19.79 -19.44 42.67
CA ALA A 336 -20.53 -19.30 41.42
C ALA A 336 -21.25 -20.60 41.04
N PRO A 337 -22.41 -20.52 40.36
CA PRO A 337 -22.94 -21.63 39.59
C PRO A 337 -22.08 -21.80 38.32
N VAL A 338 -22.06 -23.00 37.75
CA VAL A 338 -21.42 -23.23 36.44
C VAL A 338 -22.38 -22.76 35.35
N GLY A 339 -22.01 -21.71 34.62
CA GLY A 339 -22.74 -21.26 33.43
C GLY A 339 -22.25 -21.95 32.15
N ASN A 340 -22.96 -21.75 31.04
CA ASN A 340 -22.63 -22.43 29.77
C ASN A 340 -21.35 -21.91 29.09
N LEU A 341 -20.84 -20.74 29.49
CA LEU A 341 -19.56 -20.17 29.03
C LEU A 341 -18.38 -20.52 29.95
N ASP A 342 -18.65 -21.05 31.14
CA ASP A 342 -17.61 -21.27 32.15
C ASP A 342 -16.76 -22.51 31.87
N ASN A 343 -15.47 -22.43 32.25
CA ASN A 343 -14.72 -23.62 32.61
C ASN A 343 -15.34 -24.21 33.90
N PRO A 344 -15.83 -25.46 33.90
CA PRO A 344 -16.46 -26.06 35.07
C PRO A 344 -15.56 -26.11 36.32
N SER A 345 -14.24 -26.09 36.13
CA SER A 345 -13.24 -26.09 37.21
C SER A 345 -13.02 -24.73 37.85
N SER A 346 -13.40 -23.63 37.17
CA SER A 346 -13.28 -22.25 37.66
C SER A 346 -14.52 -21.43 37.25
N PRO A 347 -15.70 -21.71 37.83
CA PRO A 347 -16.94 -21.09 37.39
C PRO A 347 -17.04 -19.63 37.81
N GLY A 348 -17.47 -18.77 36.89
CA GLY A 348 -17.77 -17.36 37.13
C GLY A 348 -19.28 -17.04 37.12
N GLY A 349 -20.14 -18.02 36.86
CA GLY A 349 -21.58 -17.82 36.68
C GLY A 349 -21.90 -17.20 35.32
N GLN A 350 -21.09 -17.52 34.30
CA GLN A 350 -21.16 -16.92 32.99
C GLN A 350 -22.07 -17.71 32.06
N ASN A 351 -23.20 -17.12 31.72
CA ASN A 351 -24.07 -17.61 30.66
C ASN A 351 -24.13 -16.62 29.52
N SER A 352 -24.20 -17.11 28.28
CA SER A 352 -24.53 -16.27 27.14
C SER A 352 -25.90 -15.62 27.33
N TYR A 353 -26.13 -14.45 26.76
CA TYR A 353 -27.44 -13.81 26.81
C TYR A 353 -28.54 -14.71 26.19
N ALA A 354 -28.22 -15.43 25.12
CA ALA A 354 -29.10 -16.48 24.58
C ALA A 354 -29.55 -17.48 25.65
N GLN A 355 -28.62 -17.95 26.49
CA GLN A 355 -28.94 -18.86 27.60
C GLN A 355 -29.73 -18.16 28.71
N MET A 356 -29.49 -16.87 28.96
CA MET A 356 -30.32 -16.10 29.88
C MET A 356 -31.78 -16.05 29.43
N LYS A 357 -32.07 -15.90 28.13
CA LYS A 357 -33.44 -15.97 27.59
C LYS A 357 -34.10 -17.33 27.81
N VAL A 358 -33.33 -18.42 27.76
CA VAL A 358 -33.83 -19.76 28.11
C VAL A 358 -34.16 -19.83 29.61
N LEU A 359 -33.26 -19.33 30.47
CA LEU A 359 -33.46 -19.33 31.92
C LEU A 359 -34.62 -18.44 32.36
N GLU A 360 -34.88 -17.32 31.69
CA GLU A 360 -36.07 -16.47 31.92
C GLU A 360 -37.39 -17.25 31.82
N ASN A 361 -37.43 -18.30 30.99
CA ASN A 361 -38.61 -19.13 30.77
C ASN A 361 -38.53 -20.50 31.49
N THR A 362 -37.49 -20.72 32.31
CA THR A 362 -37.27 -21.98 33.02
C THR A 362 -37.96 -21.95 34.38
N ALA A 363 -38.66 -23.03 34.74
CA ALA A 363 -39.43 -23.11 35.98
C ALA A 363 -38.56 -22.80 37.23
N GLY A 364 -39.08 -21.94 38.11
CA GLY A 364 -38.42 -21.53 39.36
C GLY A 364 -37.53 -20.29 39.24
N TYR A 365 -37.11 -19.90 38.03
CA TYR A 365 -36.46 -18.62 37.82
C TYR A 365 -37.49 -17.50 37.66
N THR A 366 -37.27 -16.38 38.35
CA THR A 366 -38.08 -15.16 38.23
C THR A 366 -37.19 -13.99 37.87
N LYS A 367 -37.59 -13.24 36.84
CA LYS A 367 -36.90 -12.03 36.39
C LYS A 367 -37.39 -10.81 37.18
N TYR A 368 -36.44 -10.04 37.66
CA TYR A 368 -36.65 -8.78 38.36
C TYR A 368 -35.85 -7.68 37.68
N ARG A 369 -36.15 -6.42 38.01
CA ARG A 369 -35.45 -5.25 37.46
C ARG A 369 -35.21 -4.23 38.55
N ASP A 370 -34.00 -3.69 38.57
CA ASP A 370 -33.64 -2.57 39.43
C ASP A 370 -33.88 -1.27 38.66
N SER A 371 -34.89 -0.50 39.07
CA SER A 371 -35.21 0.79 38.45
C SER A 371 -34.17 1.87 38.75
N VAL A 372 -33.28 1.68 39.73
CA VAL A 372 -32.20 2.62 40.02
C VAL A 372 -31.01 2.32 39.12
N SER A 373 -30.47 1.10 39.18
CA SER A 373 -29.32 0.71 38.35
C SER A 373 -29.65 0.42 36.89
N GLN A 374 -30.94 0.37 36.53
CA GLN A 374 -31.45 0.19 35.16
C GLN A 374 -31.03 -1.14 34.51
N VAL A 375 -30.89 -2.20 35.31
CA VAL A 375 -30.48 -3.54 34.85
C VAL A 375 -31.37 -4.64 35.45
N PRO A 376 -31.56 -5.77 34.76
CA PRO A 376 -32.30 -6.91 35.27
C PRO A 376 -31.44 -7.84 36.15
N TRP A 377 -32.11 -8.69 36.92
CA TRP A 377 -31.53 -9.92 37.43
C TRP A 377 -32.54 -11.06 37.40
N LEU A 378 -32.02 -12.29 37.42
CA LEU A 378 -32.82 -13.51 37.46
C LEU A 378 -32.51 -14.24 38.76
N TYR A 379 -33.54 -14.65 39.50
CA TYR A 379 -33.37 -15.33 40.78
C TYR A 379 -34.23 -16.58 40.86
N ASN A 380 -33.61 -17.68 41.30
CA ASN A 380 -34.27 -18.92 41.66
C ASN A 380 -34.00 -19.19 43.14
N SER A 381 -35.02 -18.94 43.98
CA SER A 381 -34.91 -19.08 45.43
C SER A 381 -34.77 -20.53 45.87
N SER A 382 -35.36 -21.47 45.15
CA SER A 382 -35.29 -22.90 45.46
C SER A 382 -33.90 -23.48 45.22
N LEU A 383 -33.20 -23.00 44.18
CA LEU A 383 -31.82 -23.38 43.88
C LEU A 383 -30.79 -22.50 44.60
N GLY A 384 -31.20 -21.36 45.16
CA GLY A 384 -30.29 -20.37 45.71
C GLY A 384 -29.34 -19.80 44.64
N ILE A 385 -29.83 -19.56 43.42
CA ILE A 385 -29.04 -19.05 42.29
C ILE A 385 -29.56 -17.69 41.85
N MET A 386 -28.65 -16.73 41.71
CA MET A 386 -28.94 -15.40 41.15
C MET A 386 -27.99 -15.10 39.99
N TYR A 387 -28.52 -14.56 38.89
CA TYR A 387 -27.76 -14.07 37.75
C TYR A 387 -28.06 -12.58 37.50
N THR A 388 -27.02 -11.78 37.30
CA THR A 388 -27.10 -10.40 36.80
C THR A 388 -26.62 -10.36 35.35
N TYR A 389 -27.32 -9.66 34.48
CA TYR A 389 -27.06 -9.64 33.04
C TYR A 389 -27.69 -8.40 32.42
N GLU A 390 -27.52 -8.22 31.12
CA GLU A 390 -28.20 -7.21 30.33
C GLU A 390 -29.32 -7.82 29.50
N ASP A 391 -30.45 -7.11 29.37
CA ASP A 391 -31.49 -7.41 28.40
C ASP A 391 -31.77 -6.23 27.45
N GLU A 392 -32.72 -6.41 26.53
CA GLU A 392 -33.07 -5.41 25.52
C GLU A 392 -33.50 -4.08 26.17
N THR A 393 -34.17 -4.13 27.33
CA THR A 393 -34.61 -2.91 28.03
C THR A 393 -33.42 -2.16 28.63
N SER A 394 -32.51 -2.85 29.31
CA SER A 394 -31.30 -2.20 29.85
C SER A 394 -30.33 -1.75 28.76
N ALA A 395 -30.22 -2.49 27.66
CA ALA A 395 -29.41 -2.10 26.51
C ALA A 395 -29.96 -0.82 25.85
N ALA A 396 -31.28 -0.71 25.72
CA ALA A 396 -31.92 0.52 25.24
C ALA A 396 -31.69 1.70 26.18
N ALA A 397 -31.82 1.50 27.49
CA ALA A 397 -31.54 2.53 28.50
C ALA A 397 -30.06 2.97 28.47
N ARG A 398 -29.13 2.05 28.20
CA ARG A 398 -27.71 2.36 28.04
C ARG A 398 -27.43 3.15 26.77
N CYS A 399 -28.14 2.86 25.68
CA CYS A 399 -28.08 3.69 24.48
C CYS A 399 -28.58 5.12 24.75
N ASP A 400 -29.68 5.26 25.50
CA ASP A 400 -30.17 6.58 25.93
C ASP A 400 -29.13 7.31 26.78
N TYR A 401 -28.51 6.62 27.73
CA TYR A 401 -27.38 7.15 28.51
C TYR A 401 -26.23 7.67 27.62
N VAL A 402 -25.85 6.90 26.59
CA VAL A 402 -24.80 7.28 25.60
C VAL A 402 -25.21 8.51 24.77
N ILE A 403 -26.48 8.60 24.38
CA ILE A 403 -27.01 9.72 23.59
C ILE A 403 -27.03 10.98 24.45
N ASP A 404 -27.65 10.91 25.63
CA ASP A 404 -27.87 12.04 26.54
C ASP A 404 -26.58 12.65 27.07
N ASN A 405 -25.53 11.84 27.24
CA ASN A 405 -24.23 12.31 27.74
C ASN A 405 -23.21 12.59 26.63
N GLY A 406 -23.59 12.44 25.35
CA GLY A 406 -22.70 12.72 24.23
C GLY A 406 -21.53 11.74 24.08
N PHE A 407 -21.64 10.53 24.64
CA PHE A 407 -20.59 9.51 24.54
C PHE A 407 -20.45 8.95 23.12
N GLY A 408 -19.29 8.38 22.80
CA GLY A 408 -18.91 7.93 21.46
C GLY A 408 -19.75 6.79 20.91
N GLY A 409 -20.25 5.89 21.77
CA GLY A 409 -20.96 4.70 21.30
C GLY A 409 -21.10 3.61 22.36
N ILE A 410 -21.38 2.39 21.89
CA ILE A 410 -21.54 1.16 22.69
C ILE A 410 -20.50 0.12 22.27
N ILE A 411 -20.04 -0.69 23.22
CA ILE A 411 -19.23 -1.91 23.02
C ILE A 411 -20.08 -3.12 23.41
N GLY A 412 -20.24 -4.10 22.54
CA GLY A 412 -20.82 -5.41 22.88
C GLY A 412 -19.74 -6.45 23.11
N TRP A 413 -19.60 -6.92 24.36
CA TRP A 413 -18.78 -8.08 24.71
C TRP A 413 -19.70 -9.25 25.11
N GLU A 414 -19.84 -10.31 24.32
CA GLU A 414 -19.35 -10.48 22.95
C GLU A 414 -20.48 -10.95 22.03
N ILE A 415 -20.36 -10.70 20.73
CA ILE A 415 -21.48 -10.83 19.80
C ILE A 415 -22.01 -12.26 19.66
N SER A 416 -21.15 -13.26 19.86
CA SER A 416 -21.51 -14.68 19.81
C SER A 416 -22.41 -15.12 20.97
N CYS A 417 -22.55 -14.29 22.01
CA CYS A 417 -23.40 -14.56 23.16
C CYS A 417 -24.82 -13.99 23.01
N ASP A 418 -25.09 -13.19 21.97
CA ASP A 418 -26.42 -12.68 21.65
C ASP A 418 -27.36 -13.83 21.22
N THR A 419 -28.66 -13.55 21.07
CA THR A 419 -29.62 -14.53 20.55
C THR A 419 -29.37 -14.83 19.07
N SER A 420 -29.92 -15.94 18.57
CA SER A 420 -29.78 -16.32 17.15
C SER A 420 -30.33 -15.28 16.16
N ASP A 421 -31.24 -14.43 16.62
CA ASP A 421 -31.80 -13.29 15.87
C ASP A 421 -31.13 -11.95 16.23
N PHE A 422 -30.07 -11.96 17.02
CA PHE A 422 -29.27 -10.79 17.44
C PHE A 422 -30.10 -9.71 18.13
N SER A 423 -30.91 -10.08 19.12
CA SER A 423 -31.89 -9.16 19.74
C SER A 423 -31.24 -7.99 20.49
N LEU A 424 -30.11 -8.17 21.18
CA LEU A 424 -29.38 -7.05 21.80
C LEU A 424 -28.76 -6.15 20.73
N THR A 425 -28.11 -6.74 19.74
CA THR A 425 -27.50 -6.01 18.63
C THR A 425 -28.55 -5.20 17.84
N ASN A 426 -29.72 -5.77 17.57
CA ASN A 426 -30.83 -5.09 16.91
C ASN A 426 -31.37 -3.92 17.75
N THR A 427 -31.45 -4.10 19.07
CA THR A 427 -31.87 -3.05 19.99
C THR A 427 -30.89 -1.88 19.98
N ILE A 428 -29.59 -2.16 20.14
CA ILE A 428 -28.53 -1.15 20.18
C ILE A 428 -28.44 -0.42 18.84
N SER A 429 -28.33 -1.16 17.73
CA SER A 429 -28.26 -0.56 16.39
C SER A 429 -29.49 0.29 16.05
N GLY A 430 -30.69 -0.15 16.44
CA GLY A 430 -31.92 0.61 16.26
C GLY A 430 -31.92 1.93 17.05
N LYS A 431 -31.50 1.89 18.32
CA LYS A 431 -31.42 3.08 19.19
C LYS A 431 -30.36 4.07 18.74
N LEU A 432 -29.22 3.59 18.25
CA LEU A 432 -28.13 4.43 17.75
C LEU A 432 -28.32 4.87 16.28
N GLY A 433 -29.38 4.40 15.60
CA GLY A 433 -29.66 4.76 14.21
C GLY A 433 -28.71 4.12 13.18
N ILE A 434 -28.09 2.99 13.54
CA ILE A 434 -27.12 2.29 12.70
C ILE A 434 -27.87 1.38 11.72
N ASN A 435 -27.87 1.77 10.44
CA ASN A 435 -28.45 1.00 9.35
C ASN A 435 -27.51 1.03 8.14
N GLY A 436 -26.48 0.19 8.17
CA GLY A 436 -25.59 -0.04 7.04
C GLY A 436 -26.37 -0.66 5.88
N THR A 437 -26.26 -0.11 4.68
CA THR A 437 -26.77 -0.75 3.47
C THR A 437 -25.59 -1.37 2.74
N ALA A 438 -25.68 -2.67 2.43
CA ALA A 438 -24.63 -3.35 1.68
C ALA A 438 -24.43 -2.68 0.32
N THR A 439 -23.20 -2.66 -0.16
CA THR A 439 -22.82 -2.03 -1.44
C THR A 439 -22.50 -3.10 -2.47
N VAL A 440 -23.01 -2.92 -3.70
CA VAL A 440 -22.72 -3.82 -4.81
C VAL A 440 -21.23 -3.76 -5.16
N ILE A 441 -20.59 -4.91 -5.40
CA ILE A 441 -19.17 -4.98 -5.76
C ILE A 441 -18.92 -4.27 -7.09
N THR A 442 -17.90 -3.42 -7.12
CA THR A 442 -17.44 -2.74 -8.33
C THR A 442 -17.15 -3.74 -9.45
N PRO A 443 -17.74 -3.58 -10.65
CA PRO A 443 -17.46 -4.45 -11.78
C PRO A 443 -15.98 -4.44 -12.17
N VAL A 444 -15.54 -5.53 -12.80
CA VAL A 444 -14.15 -5.72 -13.26
C VAL A 444 -14.16 -5.97 -14.76
N PHE A 445 -13.21 -5.35 -15.48
CA PHE A 445 -13.02 -5.52 -16.92
C PHE A 445 -12.01 -6.64 -17.22
N SER A 446 -12.30 -7.44 -18.25
CA SER A 446 -11.37 -8.45 -18.78
C SER A 446 -11.44 -8.51 -20.32
N PRO A 447 -10.37 -8.16 -21.05
CA PRO A 447 -9.11 -7.61 -20.53
C PRO A 447 -9.34 -6.22 -19.89
N GLY A 448 -8.48 -5.84 -18.95
CA GLY A 448 -8.49 -4.51 -18.33
C GLY A 448 -8.24 -3.37 -19.34
N GLY A 449 -8.23 -2.11 -18.88
CA GLY A 449 -7.82 -1.00 -19.75
C GLY A 449 -6.35 -1.09 -20.14
N GLY A 450 -5.99 -0.62 -21.33
CA GLY A 450 -4.63 -0.72 -21.84
C GLY A 450 -4.48 -0.30 -23.30
N THR A 451 -3.26 -0.43 -23.81
CA THR A 451 -2.97 -0.23 -25.23
C THR A 451 -2.90 -1.58 -25.93
N TYR A 452 -3.64 -1.71 -27.03
CA TYR A 452 -3.78 -2.94 -27.80
C TYR A 452 -3.42 -2.69 -29.26
N SER A 453 -2.79 -3.67 -29.91
CA SER A 453 -2.46 -3.62 -31.33
C SER A 453 -3.64 -3.94 -32.27
N SER A 454 -4.75 -4.41 -31.69
CA SER A 454 -5.95 -4.85 -32.40
C SER A 454 -7.20 -4.66 -31.53
N ALA A 455 -8.39 -4.77 -32.14
CA ALA A 455 -9.66 -4.62 -31.45
C ALA A 455 -9.82 -5.63 -30.30
N GLN A 456 -10.38 -5.19 -29.17
CA GLN A 456 -10.58 -6.03 -27.98
C GLN A 456 -12.05 -6.39 -27.77
N ASN A 457 -12.31 -7.60 -27.29
CA ASN A 457 -13.62 -8.00 -26.78
C ASN A 457 -13.60 -7.93 -25.26
N VAL A 458 -14.15 -6.86 -24.70
CA VAL A 458 -14.13 -6.55 -23.27
C VAL A 458 -15.31 -7.22 -22.59
N SER A 459 -15.02 -8.17 -21.71
CA SER A 459 -15.98 -8.76 -20.79
C SER A 459 -16.03 -7.97 -19.49
N ILE A 460 -17.21 -7.88 -18.87
CA ILE A 460 -17.43 -7.25 -17.57
C ILE A 460 -18.03 -8.28 -16.61
N SER A 461 -17.49 -8.40 -15.40
CA SER A 461 -18.02 -9.26 -14.35
C SER A 461 -18.21 -8.51 -13.03
N CYS A 462 -19.20 -8.91 -12.24
CA CYS A 462 -19.44 -8.40 -10.89
C CYS A 462 -19.61 -9.60 -9.97
N ALA A 463 -18.92 -9.60 -8.84
CA ALA A 463 -18.99 -10.70 -7.87
C ALA A 463 -20.28 -10.68 -7.04
N THR A 464 -21.03 -9.57 -7.01
CA THR A 464 -22.36 -9.56 -6.40
C THR A 464 -23.33 -10.37 -7.26
N ALA A 465 -23.65 -11.59 -6.81
CA ALA A 465 -24.58 -12.48 -7.48
C ALA A 465 -25.93 -11.78 -7.77
N GLY A 466 -26.39 -11.86 -9.02
CA GLY A 466 -27.65 -11.26 -9.48
C GLY A 466 -27.62 -9.74 -9.65
N ALA A 467 -26.47 -9.07 -9.54
CA ALA A 467 -26.36 -7.65 -9.85
C ALA A 467 -26.49 -7.39 -11.36
N THR A 468 -27.17 -6.30 -11.73
CA THR A 468 -27.27 -5.83 -13.12
C THR A 468 -26.12 -4.87 -13.41
N ILE A 469 -25.24 -5.23 -14.34
CA ILE A 469 -24.13 -4.38 -14.78
C ILE A 469 -24.61 -3.47 -15.90
N ARG A 470 -24.33 -2.17 -15.80
CA ARG A 470 -24.58 -1.17 -16.84
C ARG A 470 -23.27 -0.54 -17.29
N TYR A 471 -23.16 -0.14 -18.56
CA TYR A 471 -21.93 0.42 -19.10
C TYR A 471 -22.16 1.53 -20.12
N THR A 472 -21.10 2.29 -20.38
CA THR A 472 -20.99 3.32 -21.42
C THR A 472 -19.63 3.17 -22.13
N ILE A 473 -19.56 3.60 -23.38
CA ILE A 473 -18.33 3.53 -24.21
C ILE A 473 -17.85 4.91 -24.67
N ASP A 474 -18.62 5.96 -24.38
CA ASP A 474 -18.29 7.35 -24.68
C ASP A 474 -17.60 8.06 -23.49
N GLY A 475 -17.31 7.32 -22.41
CA GLY A 475 -16.75 7.84 -21.16
C GLY A 475 -17.77 8.55 -20.25
N SER A 476 -19.05 8.62 -20.63
CA SER A 476 -20.12 9.17 -19.78
C SER A 476 -20.40 8.27 -18.57
N GLU A 477 -20.96 8.82 -17.50
CA GLU A 477 -21.21 8.05 -16.27
C GLU A 477 -22.36 7.04 -16.44
N PRO A 478 -22.16 5.74 -16.14
CA PRO A 478 -23.23 4.75 -16.23
C PRO A 478 -24.34 5.01 -15.20
N THR A 479 -25.58 5.05 -15.67
CA THR A 479 -26.79 5.23 -14.87
C THR A 479 -27.68 3.98 -14.93
N SER A 480 -28.74 3.95 -14.13
CA SER A 480 -29.76 2.89 -14.20
C SER A 480 -30.51 2.83 -15.54
N SER A 481 -30.36 3.84 -16.41
CA SER A 481 -30.87 3.85 -17.79
C SER A 481 -29.83 3.52 -18.86
N SER A 482 -28.55 3.39 -18.51
CA SER A 482 -27.49 3.03 -19.46
C SER A 482 -27.65 1.60 -19.99
N ASN A 483 -26.86 1.23 -20.99
CA ASN A 483 -26.94 -0.10 -21.61
C ASN A 483 -26.63 -1.20 -20.59
N VAL A 484 -27.46 -2.23 -20.55
CA VAL A 484 -27.23 -3.43 -19.74
C VAL A 484 -26.15 -4.27 -20.41
N TYR A 485 -25.16 -4.70 -19.64
CA TYR A 485 -24.15 -5.62 -20.14
C TYR A 485 -24.75 -7.04 -20.23
N THR A 486 -24.86 -7.56 -21.45
CA THR A 486 -25.38 -8.92 -21.74
C THR A 486 -24.37 -9.80 -22.48
N GLY A 487 -23.19 -9.28 -22.80
CA GLY A 487 -22.14 -9.97 -23.55
C GLY A 487 -20.96 -9.05 -23.86
N ALA A 488 -19.84 -9.63 -24.31
CA ALA A 488 -18.60 -8.91 -24.51
C ALA A 488 -18.74 -7.69 -25.44
N ILE A 489 -18.11 -6.58 -25.07
CA ILE A 489 -18.14 -5.31 -25.78
C ILE A 489 -16.95 -5.25 -26.73
N LYS A 490 -17.21 -5.14 -28.03
CA LYS A 490 -16.15 -4.98 -29.03
C LYS A 490 -15.65 -3.53 -29.07
N VAL A 491 -14.38 -3.32 -28.76
CA VAL A 491 -13.69 -2.03 -28.80
C VAL A 491 -12.65 -2.03 -29.92
N SER A 492 -12.92 -1.33 -31.03
CA SER A 492 -12.08 -1.33 -32.24
C SER A 492 -11.30 -0.05 -32.50
N SER A 493 -11.45 0.96 -31.64
CA SER A 493 -10.76 2.25 -31.70
C SER A 493 -10.51 2.75 -30.28
N THR A 494 -9.67 3.77 -30.13
CA THR A 494 -9.39 4.37 -28.82
C THR A 494 -10.69 4.84 -28.15
N THR A 495 -11.07 4.20 -27.04
CA THR A 495 -12.39 4.29 -26.41
C THR A 495 -12.25 4.16 -24.90
N THR A 496 -13.05 4.90 -24.12
CA THR A 496 -13.13 4.73 -22.66
C THR A 496 -14.41 4.00 -22.32
N VAL A 497 -14.29 2.82 -21.72
CA VAL A 497 -15.42 2.05 -21.21
C VAL A 497 -15.58 2.33 -19.72
N LYS A 498 -16.79 2.71 -19.30
CA LYS A 498 -17.14 2.78 -17.88
C LYS A 498 -18.24 1.78 -17.55
N ALA A 499 -18.23 1.21 -16.36
CA ALA A 499 -19.27 0.31 -15.89
C ALA A 499 -19.62 0.53 -14.41
N LYS A 500 -20.89 0.29 -14.08
CA LYS A 500 -21.44 0.36 -12.72
C LYS A 500 -22.48 -0.76 -12.54
N ALA A 501 -22.51 -1.40 -11.38
CA ALA A 501 -23.47 -2.46 -11.08
C ALA A 501 -24.53 -2.00 -10.07
N PHE A 502 -25.74 -2.53 -10.25
CA PHE A 502 -26.95 -2.15 -9.54
C PHE A 502 -27.65 -3.41 -9.02
N LYS A 503 -28.14 -3.37 -7.78
CA LYS A 503 -28.98 -4.43 -7.21
C LYS A 503 -29.97 -3.80 -6.25
N SER A 504 -31.25 -4.15 -6.39
CA SER A 504 -32.30 -3.62 -5.53
C SER A 504 -32.02 -3.96 -4.06
N GLY A 505 -32.17 -2.98 -3.17
CA GLY A 505 -31.90 -3.13 -1.73
C GLY A 505 -30.43 -2.98 -1.33
N MET A 506 -29.53 -2.64 -2.25
CA MET A 506 -28.12 -2.35 -2.00
C MET A 506 -27.76 -0.96 -2.53
N ASN A 507 -26.70 -0.35 -1.98
CA ASN A 507 -26.07 0.80 -2.61
C ASN A 507 -25.42 0.38 -3.92
N ASP A 508 -25.53 1.22 -4.96
CA ASP A 508 -24.85 0.95 -6.23
C ASP A 508 -23.34 0.82 -6.03
N SER A 509 -22.69 0.07 -6.92
CA SER A 509 -21.24 -0.05 -6.91
C SER A 509 -20.55 1.29 -7.19
N ALA A 510 -19.26 1.39 -6.86
CA ALA A 510 -18.44 2.44 -7.48
C ALA A 510 -18.38 2.22 -9.01
N THR A 511 -18.13 3.29 -9.76
CA THR A 511 -17.93 3.21 -11.20
C THR A 511 -16.50 2.78 -11.49
N VAL A 512 -16.35 1.73 -12.30
CA VAL A 512 -15.05 1.34 -12.87
C VAL A 512 -14.89 2.01 -14.23
N SER A 513 -13.67 2.48 -14.54
CA SER A 513 -13.35 3.17 -15.80
C SER A 513 -12.05 2.62 -16.37
N ALA A 514 -12.07 2.24 -17.65
CA ALA A 514 -10.91 1.72 -18.37
C ALA A 514 -10.79 2.38 -19.75
N ALA A 515 -9.59 2.87 -20.05
CA ALA A 515 -9.25 3.37 -21.38
C ALA A 515 -8.63 2.25 -22.22
N TYR A 516 -9.15 2.04 -23.43
CA TYR A 516 -8.65 1.11 -24.41
C TYR A 516 -8.07 1.92 -25.57
N ILE A 517 -6.76 1.84 -25.80
CA ILE A 517 -6.07 2.54 -26.89
C ILE A 517 -5.77 1.51 -27.98
N ILE A 518 -6.40 1.63 -29.16
CA ILE A 518 -6.20 0.66 -30.25
C ILE A 518 -5.23 1.24 -31.28
N ASN A 519 -4.01 0.71 -31.32
CA ASN A 519 -2.92 1.09 -32.23
C ASN A 519 -2.85 0.09 -33.39
N ASN A 520 -3.42 0.43 -34.55
CA ASN A 520 -3.45 -0.44 -35.74
C ASN A 520 -2.07 -0.58 -36.46
N GLY A 521 -0.99 -0.87 -35.74
CA GLY A 521 0.27 -1.35 -36.33
C GLY A 521 1.09 -0.39 -37.21
N THR A 522 0.72 0.88 -37.38
CA THR A 522 1.51 1.85 -38.17
C THR A 522 2.51 2.65 -37.31
N SER A 523 3.78 2.71 -37.73
CA SER A 523 4.83 3.55 -37.12
C SER A 523 4.39 5.02 -36.98
N ARG A 524 4.81 5.73 -35.91
CA ARG A 524 4.42 7.12 -35.63
C ARG A 524 5.51 8.11 -36.04
N VAL A 525 5.12 9.26 -36.59
CA VAL A 525 5.99 10.38 -36.97
C VAL A 525 6.58 11.07 -35.74
N ALA A 526 7.86 11.43 -35.78
CA ALA A 526 8.55 12.12 -34.69
C ALA A 526 7.94 13.50 -34.40
N THR A 527 7.83 13.86 -33.12
CA THR A 527 7.32 15.17 -32.68
C THR A 527 8.23 16.30 -33.16
N PRO A 528 7.70 17.35 -33.82
CA PRO A 528 8.52 18.47 -34.28
C PRO A 528 9.12 19.28 -33.13
N ILE A 529 10.30 19.85 -33.36
CA ILE A 529 11.03 20.70 -32.40
C ILE A 529 11.11 22.15 -32.90
N PHE A 530 11.12 23.11 -31.97
CA PHE A 530 11.20 24.55 -32.26
C PHE A 530 12.62 25.08 -32.03
N SER A 531 13.09 25.99 -32.89
CA SER A 531 14.35 26.70 -32.75
C SER A 531 14.20 28.18 -33.18
N PRO A 532 14.35 29.16 -32.27
CA PRO A 532 14.58 28.99 -30.83
C PRO A 532 13.37 28.38 -30.12
N ALA A 533 13.58 27.79 -28.94
CA ALA A 533 12.50 27.23 -28.11
C ALA A 533 11.50 28.33 -27.67
N GLY A 534 10.32 27.95 -27.17
CA GLY A 534 9.37 28.94 -26.63
C GLY A 534 9.94 29.71 -25.42
N GLY A 535 9.63 30.99 -25.31
CA GLY A 535 10.14 31.86 -24.25
C GLY A 535 9.77 33.33 -24.41
N THR A 536 10.24 34.17 -23.50
CA THR A 536 10.08 35.63 -23.57
C THR A 536 11.29 36.26 -24.26
N TYR A 537 11.03 37.10 -25.26
CA TYR A 537 12.03 37.78 -26.07
C TYR A 537 11.78 39.28 -26.08
N THR A 538 12.85 40.07 -26.12
CA THR A 538 12.79 41.55 -26.17
C THR A 538 12.72 42.09 -27.60
N SER A 539 12.84 41.21 -28.60
CA SER A 539 12.77 41.53 -30.03
C SER A 539 12.13 40.38 -30.80
N ALA A 540 11.67 40.66 -32.03
CA ALA A 540 11.00 39.67 -32.86
C ALA A 540 11.87 38.43 -33.13
N GLN A 541 11.26 37.25 -33.11
CA GLN A 541 11.94 35.97 -33.33
C GLN A 541 11.55 35.36 -34.68
N ASN A 542 12.51 34.71 -35.34
CA ASN A 542 12.24 33.86 -36.50
C ASN A 542 12.36 32.39 -36.08
N VAL A 543 11.22 31.73 -35.93
CA VAL A 543 11.10 30.37 -35.38
C VAL A 543 11.17 29.34 -36.50
N SER A 544 12.23 28.55 -36.49
CA SER A 544 12.39 27.38 -37.34
C SER A 544 11.82 26.13 -36.66
N ILE A 545 11.17 25.25 -37.43
CA ILE A 545 10.61 23.98 -36.95
C ILE A 545 11.24 22.84 -37.74
N SER A 546 11.68 21.78 -37.06
CA SER A 546 12.22 20.58 -37.71
C SER A 546 11.59 19.31 -37.15
N CYS A 547 11.58 18.23 -37.96
CA CYS A 547 11.08 16.92 -37.59
C CYS A 547 12.14 15.87 -37.95
N ALA A 548 12.41 14.94 -37.03
CA ALA A 548 13.39 13.87 -37.25
C ALA A 548 12.91 12.78 -38.24
N THR A 549 11.61 12.69 -38.53
CA THR A 549 11.09 11.77 -39.54
C THR A 549 11.29 12.35 -40.94
N ALA A 550 12.21 11.74 -41.70
CA ALA A 550 12.47 12.12 -43.08
C ALA A 550 11.19 12.07 -43.93
N GLY A 551 10.95 13.10 -44.73
CA GLY A 551 9.76 13.20 -45.58
C GLY A 551 8.45 13.58 -44.89
N ALA A 552 8.45 13.86 -43.58
CA ALA A 552 7.25 14.28 -42.87
C ALA A 552 6.84 15.71 -43.24
N THR A 553 5.54 15.91 -43.49
CA THR A 553 4.92 17.22 -43.69
C THR A 553 4.52 17.81 -42.34
N ILE A 554 5.06 18.98 -41.99
CA ILE A 554 4.71 19.70 -40.75
C ILE A 554 3.56 20.67 -41.02
N ARG A 555 2.51 20.59 -40.18
CA ARG A 555 1.34 21.47 -40.17
C ARG A 555 1.35 22.30 -38.88
N TYR A 556 0.97 23.57 -38.95
CA TYR A 556 1.02 24.47 -37.80
C TYR A 556 -0.18 25.42 -37.69
N THR A 557 -0.36 25.97 -36.50
CA THR A 557 -1.28 27.06 -36.16
C THR A 557 -0.54 28.06 -35.27
N THR A 558 -0.94 29.33 -35.30
CA THR A 558 -0.32 30.43 -34.52
C THR A 558 -1.27 31.09 -33.52
N ASP A 559 -2.52 30.62 -33.49
CA ASP A 559 -3.61 31.08 -32.61
C ASP A 559 -3.80 30.15 -31.39
N GLY A 560 -2.97 29.12 -31.24
CA GLY A 560 -3.07 28.14 -30.16
C GLY A 560 -4.08 27.01 -30.39
N SER A 561 -4.79 26.97 -31.52
CA SER A 561 -5.66 25.84 -31.89
C SER A 561 -4.85 24.60 -32.27
N THR A 562 -5.43 23.40 -32.20
CA THR A 562 -4.72 22.15 -32.56
C THR A 562 -4.61 22.03 -34.09
N PRO A 563 -3.41 21.86 -34.67
CA PRO A 563 -3.26 21.73 -36.12
C PRO A 563 -3.88 20.43 -36.67
N THR A 564 -4.43 20.51 -37.88
CA THR A 564 -5.06 19.40 -38.63
C THR A 564 -4.37 19.22 -39.99
N SER A 565 -4.77 18.22 -40.77
CA SER A 565 -4.26 18.02 -42.14
C SER A 565 -4.53 19.21 -43.08
N SER A 566 -5.55 20.02 -42.79
CA SER A 566 -5.89 21.24 -43.53
C SER A 566 -5.20 22.50 -43.01
N SER A 567 -4.47 22.43 -41.88
CA SER A 567 -3.73 23.58 -41.34
C SER A 567 -2.56 23.99 -42.25
N ALA A 568 -2.02 25.19 -42.04
CA ALA A 568 -0.93 25.72 -42.84
C ALA A 568 0.30 24.79 -42.80
N GLN A 569 0.87 24.50 -43.97
CA GLN A 569 2.10 23.71 -44.06
C GLN A 569 3.30 24.60 -43.74
N TYR A 570 4.22 24.09 -42.92
CA TYR A 570 5.46 24.77 -42.60
C TYR A 570 6.45 24.61 -43.78
N THR A 571 6.83 25.73 -44.40
CA THR A 571 7.77 25.77 -45.54
C THR A 571 8.97 26.69 -45.31
N GLY A 572 9.04 27.36 -44.16
CA GLY A 572 10.09 28.32 -43.79
C GLY A 572 9.82 28.93 -42.42
N ALA A 573 10.83 29.60 -41.85
CA ALA A 573 10.75 30.13 -40.49
C ALA A 573 9.54 31.07 -40.27
N ILE A 574 8.90 30.95 -39.11
CA ILE A 574 7.73 31.72 -38.71
C ILE A 574 8.19 32.96 -37.94
N SER A 575 7.84 34.15 -38.43
CA SER A 575 8.14 35.40 -37.72
C SER A 575 7.16 35.67 -36.58
N VAL A 576 7.71 35.95 -35.40
CA VAL A 576 7.00 36.20 -34.15
C VAL A 576 7.37 37.58 -33.63
N THR A 577 6.51 38.57 -33.91
CA THR A 577 6.70 39.99 -33.56
C THR A 577 5.89 40.44 -32.34
N SER A 578 5.00 39.58 -31.83
CA SER A 578 4.14 39.80 -30.67
C SER A 578 3.82 38.44 -30.02
N THR A 579 3.31 38.47 -28.79
CA THR A 579 3.02 37.25 -28.04
C THR A 579 2.09 36.31 -28.80
N LYS A 580 2.55 35.09 -29.10
CA LYS A 580 1.74 34.05 -29.76
C LYS A 580 2.16 32.64 -29.38
N THR A 581 1.22 31.71 -29.48
CA THR A 581 1.47 30.27 -29.28
C THR A 581 1.46 29.56 -30.63
N ILE A 582 2.56 28.90 -30.96
CA ILE A 582 2.68 28.07 -32.16
C ILE A 582 2.43 26.62 -31.74
N LYS A 583 1.45 25.96 -32.36
CA LYS A 583 1.27 24.50 -32.25
C LYS A 583 1.59 23.84 -33.58
N VAL A 584 2.21 22.67 -33.54
CA VAL A 584 2.69 21.95 -34.73
C VAL A 584 2.41 20.44 -34.63
N ILE A 585 2.09 19.81 -35.75
CA ILE A 585 1.97 18.36 -35.91
C ILE A 585 2.67 17.94 -37.20
N ALA A 586 3.41 16.83 -37.18
CA ALA A 586 4.01 16.25 -38.38
C ALA A 586 3.26 15.01 -38.84
N MET A 587 3.14 14.86 -40.16
CA MET A 587 2.34 13.83 -40.83
C MET A 587 3.18 13.21 -41.94
N ALA A 588 3.15 11.89 -42.07
CA ALA A 588 3.83 11.17 -43.15
C ALA A 588 2.92 10.05 -43.69
N PRO A 589 2.90 9.77 -45.00
CA PRO A 589 2.08 8.70 -45.57
C PRO A 589 2.36 7.34 -44.92
N GLY A 590 1.32 6.58 -44.59
CA GLY A 590 1.45 5.25 -43.99
C GLY A 590 1.89 5.24 -42.52
N MET A 591 1.97 6.40 -41.87
CA MET A 591 2.37 6.55 -40.47
C MET A 591 1.29 7.25 -39.64
N ASN A 592 1.26 6.96 -38.35
CA ASN A 592 0.48 7.74 -37.38
C ASN A 592 1.09 9.15 -37.24
N ASN A 593 0.25 10.18 -37.16
CA ASN A 593 0.70 11.56 -36.96
C ASN A 593 1.52 11.71 -35.67
N SER A 594 2.41 12.70 -35.62
CA SER A 594 3.18 12.99 -34.40
C SER A 594 2.28 13.41 -33.24
N ALA A 595 2.84 13.47 -32.03
CA ALA A 595 2.22 14.28 -30.98
C ALA A 595 2.23 15.76 -31.39
N VAL A 596 1.30 16.54 -30.84
CA VAL A 596 1.25 18.00 -31.07
C VAL A 596 2.31 18.66 -30.19
N ALA A 597 3.28 19.35 -30.80
CA ALA A 597 4.22 20.19 -30.07
C ALA A 597 3.67 21.61 -29.97
N ALA A 598 3.91 22.29 -28.85
CA ALA A 598 3.46 23.66 -28.62
C ALA A 598 4.59 24.51 -28.03
N ALA A 599 4.76 25.73 -28.53
CA ALA A 599 5.69 26.72 -27.99
C ALA A 599 5.02 28.10 -27.92
N THR A 600 5.11 28.73 -26.75
CA THR A 600 4.65 30.11 -26.56
C THR A 600 5.82 31.06 -26.63
N TYR A 601 5.70 32.09 -27.45
CA TYR A 601 6.66 33.16 -27.59
C TYR A 601 6.02 34.44 -27.08
N THR A 602 6.62 35.08 -26.09
CA THR A 602 6.16 36.36 -25.57
C THR A 602 7.12 37.45 -26.04
N ILE A 603 6.66 38.42 -26.83
CA ILE A 603 7.52 39.56 -27.19
C ILE A 603 7.17 40.71 -26.23
N SER A 604 8.03 40.94 -25.26
CA SER A 604 7.85 42.02 -24.27
C SER A 604 8.78 43.18 -24.62
N SER A 605 8.23 44.28 -25.13
CA SER A 605 8.91 45.57 -25.06
C SER A 605 8.91 46.03 -23.60
N SER A 606 10.08 46.36 -23.07
CA SER A 606 10.21 46.89 -21.71
C SER A 606 9.65 48.32 -21.64
N ASP A 607 8.46 48.52 -21.11
CA ASP A 607 7.92 49.85 -20.85
C ASP A 607 8.32 50.33 -19.44
N TYR A 608 9.19 51.35 -19.37
CA TYR A 608 9.45 52.11 -18.15
C TYR A 608 8.28 53.06 -17.88
N PRO A 609 7.90 53.32 -16.61
CA PRO A 609 6.81 54.22 -16.29
C PRO A 609 7.06 55.60 -16.91
N ALA A 610 6.03 56.19 -17.52
CA ALA A 610 6.16 57.50 -18.15
C ALA A 610 6.53 58.56 -17.09
N TRP A 611 7.47 59.44 -17.41
CA TRP A 611 7.77 60.59 -16.56
C TRP A 611 6.51 61.46 -16.41
N ALA A 612 6.27 61.94 -15.19
CA ALA A 612 5.17 62.83 -14.86
C ALA A 612 5.64 63.93 -13.88
N PRO A 613 5.05 65.13 -13.91
CA PRO A 613 5.34 66.18 -12.95
C PRO A 613 4.78 65.83 -11.55
N TYR A 614 5.39 66.40 -10.51
CA TYR A 614 5.04 66.25 -9.09
C TYR A 614 5.22 64.84 -8.51
N VAL A 615 6.02 64.00 -9.18
CA VAL A 615 6.35 62.65 -8.72
C VAL A 615 7.74 62.65 -8.10
N SER A 616 7.88 62.07 -6.90
CA SER A 616 9.19 61.87 -6.27
C SER A 616 9.93 60.71 -6.93
N TYR A 617 11.09 61.02 -7.51
CA TYR A 617 11.99 60.07 -8.15
C TYR A 617 13.27 59.92 -7.32
N SER A 618 13.58 58.69 -6.93
CA SER A 618 14.85 58.35 -6.27
C SER A 618 16.00 58.30 -7.28
N VAL A 619 17.23 58.54 -6.82
CA VAL A 619 18.45 58.32 -7.63
C VAL A 619 18.42 56.91 -8.22
N GLY A 620 18.62 56.80 -9.54
CA GLY A 620 18.64 55.55 -10.28
C GLY A 620 17.29 55.07 -10.83
N ALA A 621 16.17 55.73 -10.51
CA ALA A 621 14.87 55.43 -11.11
C ALA A 621 14.89 55.69 -12.64
N ILE A 622 14.22 54.85 -13.43
CA ILE A 622 14.17 55.00 -14.89
C ILE A 622 12.73 55.21 -15.35
N VAL A 623 12.54 56.22 -16.17
CA VAL A 623 11.25 56.63 -16.71
C VAL A 623 11.31 56.74 -18.23
N SER A 624 10.18 56.56 -18.90
CA SER A 624 10.05 56.85 -20.33
C SER A 624 9.52 58.27 -20.54
N TYR A 625 10.14 59.03 -21.44
CA TYR A 625 9.64 60.35 -21.84
C TYR A 625 9.95 60.56 -23.32
N ASN A 626 8.92 60.89 -24.11
CA ASN A 626 9.04 61.18 -25.54
C ASN A 626 9.75 60.06 -26.36
N GLY A 627 9.47 58.79 -26.04
CA GLY A 627 10.03 57.63 -26.74
C GLY A 627 11.49 57.30 -26.37
N SER A 628 12.08 57.98 -25.40
CA SER A 628 13.43 57.70 -24.87
C SER A 628 13.38 57.40 -23.36
N ASN A 629 14.39 56.68 -22.86
CA ASN A 629 14.50 56.31 -21.44
C ASN A 629 15.52 57.20 -20.73
N TYR A 630 15.20 57.59 -19.50
CA TYR A 630 16.02 58.49 -18.70
C TYR A 630 16.20 57.97 -17.27
N ARG A 631 17.43 58.01 -16.76
CA ARG A 631 17.78 57.64 -15.39
C ARG A 631 17.91 58.87 -14.50
N CYS A 632 17.24 58.87 -13.37
CA CYS A 632 17.33 59.94 -12.38
C CYS A 632 18.73 59.99 -11.75
N ARG A 633 19.43 61.13 -11.85
CA ARG A 633 20.79 61.34 -11.31
C ARG A 633 20.79 61.79 -9.85
N GLN A 634 19.77 62.52 -9.44
CA GLN A 634 19.64 63.11 -8.10
C GLN A 634 18.20 62.92 -7.60
N ALA A 635 18.01 62.47 -6.36
CA ALA A 635 16.65 62.27 -5.85
C ALA A 635 15.93 63.62 -5.76
N HIS A 636 14.74 63.71 -6.35
CA HIS A 636 13.97 64.94 -6.41
C HIS A 636 12.48 64.65 -6.58
N THR A 637 11.62 65.64 -6.33
CA THR A 637 10.23 65.63 -6.79
C THR A 637 10.16 66.46 -8.06
N SER A 638 9.70 65.88 -9.18
CA SER A 638 9.64 66.57 -10.47
C SER A 638 8.69 67.76 -10.42
N LEU A 639 8.98 68.79 -11.20
CA LEU A 639 8.09 69.93 -11.43
C LEU A 639 7.83 70.06 -12.94
N THR A 640 6.77 70.77 -13.31
CA THR A 640 6.53 71.14 -14.71
C THR A 640 7.71 71.96 -15.23
N GLY A 641 8.25 71.62 -16.40
CA GLY A 641 9.48 72.19 -16.95
C GLY A 641 10.75 71.39 -16.61
N TRP A 642 10.65 70.35 -15.77
CA TRP A 642 11.76 69.44 -15.43
C TRP A 642 11.67 68.11 -16.17
N GLU A 643 11.13 68.14 -17.39
CA GLU A 643 11.05 66.96 -18.25
C GLU A 643 12.45 66.39 -18.48
N PRO A 644 12.62 65.06 -18.57
CA PRO A 644 13.95 64.43 -18.59
C PRO A 644 14.91 64.91 -19.69
N SER A 645 14.38 65.37 -20.84
CA SER A 645 15.18 65.96 -21.92
C SER A 645 15.71 67.36 -21.61
N ASN A 646 15.08 68.08 -20.68
CA ASN A 646 15.25 69.52 -20.47
C ASN A 646 16.22 69.84 -19.32
N VAL A 647 16.45 68.87 -18.42
CA VAL A 647 17.26 69.05 -17.20
C VAL A 647 18.30 67.91 -17.04
N PRO A 648 19.41 67.96 -17.78
CA PRO A 648 20.47 66.93 -17.74
C PRO A 648 21.16 66.77 -16.37
N ALA A 649 21.04 67.79 -15.51
CA ALA A 649 21.54 67.74 -14.13
C ALA A 649 20.74 66.76 -13.25
N LEU A 650 19.45 66.56 -13.55
CA LEU A 650 18.56 65.64 -12.83
C LEU A 650 18.37 64.32 -13.56
N TRP A 651 18.56 64.28 -14.89
CA TRP A 651 18.27 63.12 -15.73
C TRP A 651 19.42 62.79 -16.68
N GLU A 652 19.74 61.51 -16.80
CA GLU A 652 20.67 60.94 -17.77
C GLU A 652 19.89 60.27 -18.89
N GLN A 653 20.06 60.69 -20.14
CA GLN A 653 19.49 59.97 -21.27
C GLN A 653 20.24 58.65 -21.43
N GLY A 654 19.49 57.55 -21.36
CA GLY A 654 20.09 56.22 -21.22
C GLY A 654 20.27 55.86 -19.74
N GLY A 655 19.60 54.78 -19.35
CA GLY A 655 19.75 54.13 -18.07
C GLY A 655 19.38 52.69 -18.27
N SER A 656 20.33 51.78 -18.05
CA SER A 656 19.95 50.40 -17.83
C SER A 656 19.36 50.31 -16.44
N ALA A 657 18.17 49.70 -16.31
CA ALA A 657 17.75 49.14 -15.03
C ALA A 657 18.92 48.34 -14.48
N ALA A 658 19.07 48.27 -13.16
CA ALA A 658 19.85 47.21 -12.55
C ALA A 658 19.38 45.92 -13.23
N LEU A 659 20.22 45.36 -14.12
CA LEU A 659 19.79 44.37 -15.11
C LEU A 659 19.00 43.31 -14.37
N GLN A 660 17.72 43.11 -14.68
CA GLN A 660 16.98 42.07 -13.96
C GLN A 660 17.63 40.73 -14.28
N VAL A 661 17.95 39.96 -13.25
CA VAL A 661 18.49 38.62 -13.43
C VAL A 661 17.45 37.79 -14.20
N ALA A 662 17.90 37.05 -15.21
CA ALA A 662 17.05 36.19 -16.01
C ALA A 662 16.29 35.20 -15.11
N THR A 663 15.01 34.97 -15.41
CA THR A 663 14.22 33.98 -14.68
C THR A 663 14.84 32.60 -14.87
N PRO A 664 15.06 31.83 -13.79
CA PRO A 664 15.60 30.50 -13.90
C PRO A 664 14.75 29.61 -14.83
N SER A 665 15.40 28.80 -15.65
CA SER A 665 14.76 27.79 -16.49
C SER A 665 15.05 26.40 -15.98
N PHE A 666 14.03 25.54 -16.00
CA PHE A 666 14.17 24.12 -15.69
C PHE A 666 14.54 23.36 -16.96
N SER A 667 15.46 22.39 -16.85
CA SER A 667 15.81 21.49 -17.96
C SER A 667 14.65 20.60 -18.39
N LEU A 668 13.65 20.42 -17.51
CA LEU A 668 12.44 19.65 -17.74
C LEU A 668 11.23 20.50 -17.37
N ALA A 669 10.22 20.52 -18.23
CA ALA A 669 8.95 21.18 -17.94
C ALA A 669 8.24 20.54 -16.74
N GLY A 670 7.37 21.27 -16.05
CA GLY A 670 6.49 20.66 -15.05
C GLY A 670 5.49 19.71 -15.73
N GLY A 671 5.20 18.58 -15.10
CA GLY A 671 4.33 17.56 -15.67
C GLY A 671 4.34 16.24 -14.90
N THR A 672 3.58 15.27 -15.40
CA THR A 672 3.57 13.92 -14.87
C THR A 672 4.64 13.07 -15.54
N TYR A 673 5.47 12.43 -14.72
CA TYR A 673 6.55 11.57 -15.12
C TYR A 673 6.37 10.19 -14.49
N THR A 674 6.76 9.14 -15.21
CA THR A 674 6.64 7.75 -14.74
C THR A 674 7.92 7.23 -14.06
N ALA A 675 8.93 8.09 -13.91
CA ALA A 675 10.21 7.78 -13.30
C ALA A 675 10.81 9.03 -12.64
N ALA A 676 11.74 8.85 -11.71
CA ALA A 676 12.44 9.97 -11.07
C ALA A 676 13.12 10.87 -12.11
N GLN A 677 13.00 12.18 -11.93
CA GLN A 677 13.55 13.17 -12.85
C GLN A 677 14.76 13.86 -12.23
N LYS A 678 15.76 14.21 -13.06
CA LYS A 678 16.82 15.15 -12.67
C LYS A 678 16.54 16.49 -13.32
N VAL A 679 16.13 17.44 -12.50
CA VAL A 679 15.81 18.80 -12.93
C VAL A 679 17.02 19.68 -12.68
N SER A 680 17.69 20.08 -13.74
CA SER A 680 18.71 21.12 -13.68
C SER A 680 18.06 22.49 -13.80
N ILE A 681 18.53 23.45 -13.01
CA ILE A 681 18.12 24.84 -13.10
C ILE A 681 19.26 25.64 -13.74
N SER A 682 18.94 26.45 -14.74
CA SER A 682 19.90 27.36 -15.36
C SER A 682 19.39 28.79 -15.35
N CYS A 683 20.30 29.76 -15.40
CA CYS A 683 19.98 31.17 -15.51
C CYS A 683 20.86 31.77 -16.60
N ALA A 684 20.25 32.50 -17.53
CA ALA A 684 20.98 33.13 -18.64
C ALA A 684 21.82 34.36 -18.21
N THR A 685 21.67 34.84 -16.96
CA THR A 685 22.51 35.89 -16.41
C THR A 685 23.79 35.28 -15.85
N ASP A 686 24.90 35.57 -16.51
CA ASP A 686 26.22 35.10 -16.10
C ASP A 686 26.58 35.57 -14.68
N GLY A 687 27.17 34.67 -13.89
CA GLY A 687 27.50 34.90 -12.48
C GLY A 687 26.32 35.00 -11.50
N ALA A 688 25.08 34.66 -11.90
CA ALA A 688 23.92 34.70 -10.99
C ALA A 688 23.83 33.45 -10.07
N THR A 689 23.57 33.68 -8.78
CA THR A 689 23.30 32.65 -7.78
C THR A 689 21.83 32.28 -7.78
N ILE A 690 21.51 30.99 -7.97
CA ILE A 690 20.13 30.47 -7.95
C ILE A 690 19.79 29.92 -6.56
N ARG A 691 18.62 30.28 -6.02
CA ARG A 691 18.02 29.77 -4.77
C ARG A 691 16.71 29.05 -5.09
N TYR A 692 16.41 27.94 -4.41
CA TYR A 692 15.20 27.16 -4.69
C TYR A 692 14.58 26.50 -3.44
N THR A 693 13.34 26.04 -3.59
CA THR A 693 12.55 25.24 -2.65
C THR A 693 11.89 24.08 -3.40
N THR A 694 11.59 22.97 -2.72
CA THR A 694 10.98 21.75 -3.30
C THR A 694 9.59 21.44 -2.77
N ASP A 695 9.13 22.17 -1.76
CA ASP A 695 7.82 22.03 -1.11
C ASP A 695 6.77 23.00 -1.67
N GLY A 696 7.13 23.78 -2.70
CA GLY A 696 6.26 24.81 -3.29
C GLY A 696 6.22 26.14 -2.54
N SER A 697 6.99 26.32 -1.45
CA SER A 697 7.13 27.62 -0.76
C SER A 697 7.93 28.63 -1.62
N THR A 698 7.78 29.93 -1.36
CA THR A 698 8.48 30.98 -2.12
C THR A 698 9.95 31.06 -1.70
N PRO A 699 10.93 30.88 -2.62
CA PRO A 699 12.35 30.93 -2.27
C PRO A 699 12.81 32.35 -1.89
N THR A 700 13.67 32.44 -0.86
CA THR A 700 14.29 33.67 -0.36
C THR A 700 15.83 33.58 -0.43
N ALA A 701 16.54 34.62 0.01
CA ALA A 701 18.01 34.61 0.07
C ALA A 701 18.58 33.55 1.03
N SER A 702 17.79 33.03 1.99
CA SER A 702 18.18 31.97 2.92
C SER A 702 17.81 30.56 2.44
N SER A 703 17.05 30.41 1.34
CA SER A 703 16.71 29.10 0.76
C SER A 703 17.95 28.37 0.20
N LEU A 704 17.80 27.09 -0.13
CA LEU A 704 18.90 26.27 -0.64
C LEU A 704 19.48 26.87 -1.92
N GLN A 705 20.81 26.97 -1.99
CA GLN A 705 21.51 27.39 -3.20
C GLN A 705 21.63 26.22 -4.17
N TYR A 706 21.28 26.44 -5.43
CA TYR A 706 21.42 25.44 -6.48
C TYR A 706 22.90 25.27 -6.84
N THR A 707 23.43 24.08 -6.60
CA THR A 707 24.82 23.69 -6.89
C THR A 707 24.92 22.47 -7.80
N GLY A 708 23.78 21.85 -8.15
CA GLY A 708 23.69 20.66 -8.99
C GLY A 708 22.24 20.24 -9.20
N ALA A 709 22.00 19.34 -10.17
CA ALA A 709 20.65 18.92 -10.55
C ALA A 709 19.84 18.38 -9.35
N ILE A 710 18.56 18.74 -9.29
CA ILE A 710 17.63 18.34 -8.23
C ILE A 710 16.97 17.02 -8.61
N SER A 711 17.12 16.01 -7.76
CA SER A 711 16.45 14.72 -7.92
C SER A 711 15.01 14.82 -7.46
N VAL A 712 14.09 14.58 -8.38
CA VAL A 712 12.64 14.53 -8.14
C VAL A 712 12.20 13.07 -8.12
N MET A 713 12.05 12.50 -6.93
CA MET A 713 11.75 11.07 -6.73
C MET A 713 10.29 10.80 -6.35
N SER A 714 9.54 11.84 -5.98
CA SER A 714 8.11 11.80 -5.67
C SER A 714 7.46 13.10 -6.17
N SER A 715 6.14 13.24 -6.03
CA SER A 715 5.45 14.45 -6.45
C SER A 715 5.88 15.67 -5.63
N ILE A 716 6.57 16.63 -6.27
CA ILE A 716 7.09 17.85 -5.62
C ILE A 716 6.86 19.10 -6.50
N THR A 717 6.92 20.28 -5.91
CA THR A 717 6.89 21.56 -6.64
C THR A 717 8.19 22.32 -6.41
N ILE A 718 8.98 22.49 -7.47
CA ILE A 718 10.21 23.28 -7.41
C ILE A 718 9.89 24.74 -7.74
N LYS A 719 10.24 25.65 -6.82
CA LYS A 719 10.28 27.10 -7.09
C LYS A 719 11.70 27.61 -7.01
N ALA A 720 12.11 28.49 -7.94
CA ALA A 720 13.47 28.99 -8.03
C ALA A 720 13.54 30.49 -8.35
N ILE A 721 14.52 31.17 -7.76
CA ILE A 721 14.83 32.59 -7.98
C ILE A 721 16.35 32.76 -8.18
N ALA A 722 16.77 33.62 -9.10
CA ALA A 722 18.19 33.95 -9.33
C ALA A 722 18.52 35.37 -8.88
N MET A 723 19.73 35.54 -8.34
CA MET A 723 20.22 36.77 -7.71
C MET A 723 21.64 37.07 -8.20
N ALA A 724 21.98 38.35 -8.43
CA ALA A 724 23.32 38.77 -8.81
C ALA A 724 23.61 40.17 -8.25
N ALA A 725 24.86 40.46 -7.89
CA ALA A 725 25.23 41.74 -7.30
C ALA A 725 24.99 42.91 -8.28
N GLY A 726 24.39 44.00 -7.79
CA GLY A 726 24.07 45.18 -8.60
C GLY A 726 22.89 45.01 -9.58
N LYS A 727 22.10 43.94 -9.43
CA LYS A 727 20.96 43.56 -10.28
C LYS A 727 19.71 43.31 -9.45
N ASN A 728 18.52 43.52 -10.02
CA ASN A 728 17.27 43.11 -9.37
C ASN A 728 17.11 41.59 -9.46
N ASN A 729 16.58 40.95 -8.40
CA ASN A 729 16.28 39.52 -8.41
C ASN A 729 15.36 39.13 -9.57
N SER A 730 15.51 37.90 -10.05
CA SER A 730 14.64 37.36 -11.09
C SER A 730 13.19 37.23 -10.61
N ASN A 731 12.26 37.02 -11.55
CA ASN A 731 10.96 36.45 -11.20
C ASN A 731 11.13 35.00 -10.71
N ILE A 732 10.14 34.48 -9.97
CA ILE A 732 10.16 33.10 -9.48
C ILE A 732 9.71 32.15 -10.59
N ALA A 733 10.59 31.21 -10.95
CA ALA A 733 10.24 30.06 -11.78
C ALA A 733 9.55 29.01 -10.91
N SER A 734 8.49 28.37 -11.41
CA SER A 734 7.76 27.33 -10.69
C SER A 734 7.42 26.17 -11.62
N ALA A 735 7.73 24.94 -11.22
CA ALA A 735 7.35 23.72 -11.93
C ALA A 735 6.92 22.64 -10.94
N THR A 736 5.76 22.04 -11.20
CA THR A 736 5.26 20.89 -10.43
C THR A 736 5.58 19.62 -11.20
N TYR A 737 6.17 18.67 -10.50
CA TYR A 737 6.55 17.37 -11.03
C TYR A 737 5.73 16.33 -10.28
N THR A 738 4.94 15.53 -10.99
CA THR A 738 4.19 14.42 -10.40
C THR A 738 4.86 13.14 -10.82
N ILE A 739 5.38 12.35 -9.87
CA ILE A 739 5.86 10.99 -10.19
C ILE A 739 4.67 10.04 -10.05
N SER A 740 4.10 9.64 -11.18
CA SER A 740 3.00 8.67 -11.23
C SER A 740 3.61 7.28 -11.27
N THR A 741 3.52 6.55 -10.16
CA THR A 741 4.00 5.17 -10.00
C THR A 741 3.01 4.13 -10.51
N THR A 742 2.06 4.50 -11.39
CA THR A 742 1.35 3.47 -12.17
C THR A 742 2.40 2.74 -13.00
N PRO A 743 2.65 1.44 -12.75
CA PRO A 743 3.67 0.72 -13.49
C PRO A 743 3.29 0.77 -14.98
N PRO A 744 4.20 1.14 -15.88
CA PRO A 744 4.03 0.79 -17.27
C PRO A 744 3.85 -0.73 -17.34
N PRO A 745 2.96 -1.26 -18.19
CA PRO A 745 2.92 -2.68 -18.45
C PRO A 745 4.33 -3.14 -18.79
N ALA A 746 4.76 -4.23 -18.16
CA ALA A 746 6.01 -4.90 -18.51
C ALA A 746 6.08 -5.01 -20.03
N GLY A 747 7.14 -4.46 -20.62
CA GLY A 747 7.43 -4.65 -22.01
C GLY A 747 7.56 -6.15 -22.31
N THR A 748 6.99 -6.53 -23.45
CA THR A 748 7.33 -7.71 -24.27
C THR A 748 6.89 -9.09 -23.75
N GLY A 749 5.59 -9.36 -23.92
CA GLY A 749 5.01 -10.72 -23.96
C GLY A 749 4.68 -11.33 -22.60
N SER A 750 3.75 -12.30 -22.58
CA SER A 750 3.54 -13.13 -21.38
C SER A 750 4.79 -13.96 -21.02
N LYS A 751 5.70 -14.16 -22.00
CA LYS A 751 6.90 -14.98 -21.95
C LYS A 751 8.20 -14.17 -22.01
N LEU A 752 9.14 -14.52 -21.14
CA LEU A 752 10.40 -13.80 -20.93
C LEU A 752 11.60 -14.48 -21.61
N LEU A 753 12.49 -13.66 -22.15
CA LEU A 753 13.90 -13.98 -22.38
C LEU A 753 14.78 -13.23 -21.38
N VAL A 754 15.48 -14.00 -20.55
CA VAL A 754 16.42 -13.51 -19.53
C VAL A 754 17.84 -13.81 -20.00
N GLY A 755 18.75 -12.84 -19.91
CA GLY A 755 20.14 -13.06 -20.31
C GLY A 755 21.15 -12.42 -19.37
N TYR A 756 22.24 -13.12 -19.10
CA TYR A 756 23.36 -12.59 -18.30
C TYR A 756 24.29 -11.74 -19.18
N TRP A 757 24.53 -10.50 -18.79
CA TRP A 757 25.51 -9.61 -19.40
C TRP A 757 26.80 -9.62 -18.57
N HIS A 758 27.93 -9.85 -19.22
CA HIS A 758 29.23 -9.93 -18.57
C HIS A 758 29.72 -8.53 -18.18
N ASN A 759 29.76 -8.25 -16.87
CA ASN A 759 30.45 -7.11 -16.27
C ASN A 759 31.96 -7.39 -16.12
N PHE A 760 32.54 -8.06 -17.11
CA PHE A 760 33.96 -8.46 -17.16
C PHE A 760 34.30 -8.88 -18.59
N ASP A 761 35.60 -8.98 -18.89
CA ASP A 761 36.10 -9.58 -20.13
C ASP A 761 36.61 -11.00 -19.84
N ASN A 762 36.06 -11.98 -20.53
CA ASN A 762 36.46 -13.38 -20.41
C ASN A 762 37.42 -13.84 -21.52
N GLY A 763 37.78 -12.96 -22.46
CA GLY A 763 38.67 -13.24 -23.60
C GLY A 763 38.06 -14.13 -24.70
N LEU A 764 36.82 -14.59 -24.55
CA LEU A 764 36.16 -15.55 -25.44
C LEU A 764 34.92 -14.98 -26.15
N THR A 765 34.36 -13.89 -25.62
CA THR A 765 33.14 -13.25 -26.11
C THR A 765 33.36 -11.76 -26.36
N PRO A 766 32.54 -11.10 -27.19
CA PRO A 766 32.68 -9.67 -27.44
C PRO A 766 32.44 -8.88 -26.15
N VAL A 767 33.32 -7.93 -25.87
CA VAL A 767 33.09 -6.88 -24.87
C VAL A 767 32.05 -5.91 -25.42
N MET A 768 30.93 -5.76 -24.72
CA MET A 768 29.86 -4.84 -25.11
C MET A 768 29.44 -3.99 -23.91
N THR A 769 29.12 -2.72 -24.13
CA THR A 769 28.52 -1.89 -23.09
C THR A 769 27.09 -2.34 -22.82
N LEU A 770 26.61 -2.12 -21.59
CA LEU A 770 25.25 -2.50 -21.18
C LEU A 770 24.18 -1.90 -22.10
N ARG A 771 24.35 -0.66 -22.56
CA ARG A 771 23.44 0.00 -23.52
C ARG A 771 23.25 -0.75 -24.83
N ASN A 772 24.25 -1.53 -25.26
CA ASN A 772 24.27 -2.21 -26.56
C ASN A 772 23.66 -3.62 -26.51
N VAL A 773 23.14 -4.05 -25.36
CA VAL A 773 22.40 -5.32 -25.27
C VAL A 773 21.21 -5.30 -26.23
N SER A 774 21.06 -6.39 -26.98
CA SER A 774 19.96 -6.57 -27.94
C SER A 774 18.60 -6.34 -27.28
N THR A 775 17.72 -5.60 -27.96
CA THR A 775 16.36 -5.30 -27.49
C THR A 775 15.45 -6.53 -27.48
N LYS A 776 15.92 -7.70 -27.94
CA LYS A 776 15.20 -8.98 -27.88
C LYS A 776 15.19 -9.60 -26.48
N TRP A 777 16.13 -9.22 -25.62
CA TRP A 777 16.12 -9.62 -24.21
C TRP A 777 15.09 -8.79 -23.44
N ASP A 778 14.35 -9.42 -22.53
CA ASP A 778 13.36 -8.73 -21.67
C ASP A 778 13.97 -8.34 -20.33
N VAL A 779 14.82 -9.22 -19.79
CA VAL A 779 15.52 -9.03 -18.53
C VAL A 779 17.02 -9.25 -18.75
N ILE A 780 17.82 -8.29 -18.30
CA ILE A 780 19.28 -8.32 -18.35
C ILE A 780 19.80 -8.52 -16.92
N HIS A 781 20.39 -9.67 -16.64
CA HIS A 781 21.10 -9.95 -15.38
C HIS A 781 22.54 -9.46 -15.51
N VAL A 782 22.97 -8.55 -14.64
CA VAL A 782 24.33 -7.99 -14.65
C VAL A 782 25.22 -8.88 -13.80
N ALA A 783 26.17 -9.55 -14.46
CA ALA A 783 27.04 -10.57 -13.88
C ALA A 783 28.46 -10.02 -13.63
N PHE A 784 28.93 -9.83 -12.40
CA PHE A 784 28.28 -10.06 -11.10
C PHE A 784 28.64 -8.93 -10.12
N ALA A 785 27.92 -8.88 -8.99
CA ALA A 785 28.42 -8.24 -7.77
C ALA A 785 29.27 -9.23 -6.96
N ASP A 786 30.29 -8.68 -6.27
CA ASP A 786 31.15 -9.43 -5.36
C ASP A 786 30.55 -9.46 -3.95
N ILE A 787 30.69 -10.60 -3.27
CA ILE A 787 30.30 -10.76 -1.86
C ILE A 787 31.58 -11.01 -1.05
N ALA A 788 31.90 -10.09 -0.15
CA ALA A 788 32.99 -10.26 0.79
C ALA A 788 32.62 -11.32 1.85
N GLY A 789 33.62 -11.99 2.42
CA GLY A 789 33.42 -13.05 3.42
C GLY A 789 32.73 -12.59 4.72
N ASP A 790 32.55 -11.29 4.92
CA ASP A 790 31.79 -10.70 6.03
C ASP A 790 30.32 -10.39 5.68
N GLY A 791 29.88 -10.75 4.47
CA GLY A 791 28.55 -10.49 3.94
C GLY A 791 28.42 -9.19 3.15
N THR A 792 29.44 -8.34 3.07
CA THR A 792 29.34 -7.06 2.34
C THR A 792 29.28 -7.28 0.82
N VAL A 793 28.25 -6.72 0.18
CA VAL A 793 28.09 -6.72 -1.28
C VAL A 793 28.73 -5.47 -1.88
N SER A 794 29.53 -5.66 -2.93
CA SER A 794 30.11 -4.56 -3.71
C SER A 794 29.95 -4.78 -5.21
N PHE A 795 29.82 -3.69 -5.96
CA PHE A 795 29.71 -3.74 -7.42
C PHE A 795 30.47 -2.59 -8.07
N THR A 796 31.32 -2.96 -9.02
CA THR A 796 32.11 -2.04 -9.83
C THR A 796 31.83 -2.27 -11.32
N PRO A 797 31.29 -1.28 -12.05
CA PRO A 797 31.07 -1.41 -13.49
C PRO A 797 32.38 -1.66 -14.26
N PHE A 798 32.41 -2.69 -15.09
CA PHE A 798 33.55 -2.98 -15.95
C PHE A 798 33.60 -2.03 -17.14
N ASN A 799 34.76 -1.40 -17.31
CA ASN A 799 35.04 -0.44 -18.38
C ASN A 799 34.00 0.71 -18.49
N ALA A 800 33.40 1.09 -17.37
CA ALA A 800 32.42 2.16 -17.27
C ALA A 800 32.59 2.91 -15.95
N THR A 801 32.19 4.19 -15.93
CA THR A 801 32.02 4.94 -14.68
C THR A 801 30.66 4.64 -14.06
N ASP A 802 30.49 4.88 -12.76
CA ASP A 802 29.19 4.76 -12.09
C ASP A 802 28.10 5.56 -12.80
N ALA A 803 28.43 6.78 -13.25
CA ALA A 803 27.49 7.66 -13.93
C ALA A 803 27.08 7.13 -15.31
N SER A 804 28.04 6.64 -16.11
CA SER A 804 27.75 6.08 -17.43
C SER A 804 26.99 4.76 -17.32
N PHE A 805 27.34 3.89 -16.37
CA PHE A 805 26.64 2.64 -16.13
C PHE A 805 25.20 2.89 -15.65
N SER A 806 24.99 3.78 -14.69
CA SER A 806 23.64 4.13 -14.22
C SER A 806 22.79 4.74 -15.34
N SER A 807 23.41 5.49 -16.26
CA SER A 807 22.75 6.01 -17.46
C SER A 807 22.32 4.89 -18.42
N ASP A 808 23.12 3.84 -18.57
CA ASP A 808 22.79 2.67 -19.39
C ASP A 808 21.67 1.84 -18.76
N VAL A 809 21.71 1.63 -17.44
CA VAL A 809 20.61 1.00 -16.68
C VAL A 809 19.31 1.77 -16.89
N ALA A 810 19.34 3.09 -16.71
CA ALA A 810 18.17 3.94 -16.91
C ALA A 810 17.67 3.92 -18.37
N TYR A 811 18.57 3.88 -19.35
CA TYR A 811 18.22 3.75 -20.76
C TYR A 811 17.49 2.45 -21.06
N LEU A 812 18.01 1.30 -20.62
CA LEU A 812 17.37 0.00 -20.84
C LEU A 812 16.02 -0.09 -20.13
N LYS A 813 15.92 0.45 -18.91
CA LYS A 813 14.62 0.58 -18.21
C LYS A 813 13.65 1.48 -18.97
N GLY A 814 14.14 2.55 -19.60
CA GLY A 814 13.37 3.42 -20.49
C GLY A 814 12.86 2.71 -21.75
N LEU A 815 13.51 1.63 -22.18
CA LEU A 815 13.04 0.73 -23.25
C LEU A 815 12.09 -0.36 -22.74
N GLY A 816 11.68 -0.31 -21.47
CA GLY A 816 10.81 -1.30 -20.84
C GLY A 816 11.52 -2.59 -20.41
N LYS A 817 12.86 -2.61 -20.37
CA LYS A 817 13.65 -3.76 -19.94
C LYS A 817 13.85 -3.77 -18.43
N ARG A 818 13.99 -4.95 -17.86
CA ARG A 818 14.43 -5.11 -16.46
C ARG A 818 15.93 -5.29 -16.44
N VAL A 819 16.61 -4.56 -15.58
CA VAL A 819 18.05 -4.72 -15.35
C VAL A 819 18.24 -5.15 -13.91
N VAL A 820 18.73 -6.36 -13.69
CA VAL A 820 18.76 -7.06 -12.40
C VAL A 820 20.21 -7.29 -12.02
N LEU A 821 20.57 -7.08 -10.75
CA LEU A 821 21.93 -7.36 -10.27
C LEU A 821 22.06 -8.85 -9.93
N SER A 822 23.01 -9.56 -10.52
CA SER A 822 23.27 -10.96 -10.15
C SER A 822 24.39 -11.08 -9.13
N LEU A 823 24.14 -11.88 -8.10
CA LEU A 823 25.08 -12.25 -7.05
C LEU A 823 25.69 -13.61 -7.41
N GLY A 824 26.98 -13.68 -7.71
CA GLY A 824 27.58 -14.92 -8.20
C GLY A 824 29.00 -14.78 -8.74
N GLY A 825 29.40 -15.75 -9.56
CA GLY A 825 30.72 -15.77 -10.24
C GLY A 825 31.89 -16.23 -9.36
N GLN A 826 33.11 -16.10 -9.90
CA GLN A 826 34.37 -16.61 -9.29
C GLN A 826 34.64 -16.08 -7.86
N ASN A 827 34.05 -14.94 -7.50
CA ASN A 827 34.20 -14.31 -6.17
C ASN A 827 32.95 -14.42 -5.29
N GLY A 828 31.88 -15.09 -5.75
CA GLY A 828 30.57 -15.14 -5.11
C GLY A 828 30.47 -16.15 -3.95
N ALA A 829 31.40 -16.13 -2.99
CA ALA A 829 31.35 -17.03 -1.84
C ALA A 829 30.45 -16.45 -0.73
N LEU A 830 29.20 -16.91 -0.65
CA LEU A 830 28.26 -16.45 0.36
C LEU A 830 28.59 -17.01 1.74
N SER A 831 28.70 -16.14 2.74
CA SER A 831 28.83 -16.51 4.15
C SER A 831 28.00 -15.55 4.99
N LEU A 832 26.90 -16.05 5.56
CA LEU A 832 26.03 -15.29 6.46
C LEU A 832 25.87 -16.06 7.78
N PRO A 833 26.94 -16.20 8.58
CA PRO A 833 26.92 -17.04 9.78
C PRO A 833 26.07 -16.44 10.91
N ASP A 834 25.87 -15.12 10.91
CA ASP A 834 25.24 -14.39 12.00
C ASP A 834 24.45 -13.16 11.54
N SER A 835 23.74 -12.54 12.48
CA SER A 835 22.90 -11.36 12.25
C SER A 835 23.70 -10.13 11.79
N ALA A 836 24.98 -10.01 12.16
CA ALA A 836 25.81 -8.87 11.76
C ALA A 836 26.21 -8.98 10.28
N ALA A 837 26.61 -10.17 9.83
CA ALA A 837 26.85 -10.47 8.42
C ALA A 837 25.58 -10.28 7.58
N LYS A 838 24.44 -10.78 8.07
CA LYS A 838 23.13 -10.55 7.46
C LYS A 838 22.83 -9.05 7.30
N THR A 839 23.06 -8.25 8.33
CA THR A 839 22.78 -6.80 8.31
C THR A 839 23.70 -6.07 7.33
N ARG A 840 25.00 -6.42 7.28
CA ARG A 840 25.93 -5.87 6.28
C ARG A 840 25.49 -6.22 4.87
N PHE A 841 25.10 -7.46 4.63
CA PHE A 841 24.57 -7.92 3.35
C PHE A 841 23.36 -7.11 2.91
N ILE A 842 22.34 -6.99 3.76
CA ILE A 842 21.13 -6.19 3.49
C ILE A 842 21.50 -4.75 3.12
N ASN A 843 22.27 -4.07 3.97
CA ASN A 843 22.56 -2.65 3.80
C ASN A 843 23.39 -2.38 2.54
N SER A 844 24.40 -3.19 2.28
CA SER A 844 25.31 -3.01 1.14
C SER A 844 24.64 -3.38 -0.19
N LEU A 845 23.80 -4.42 -0.21
CA LEU A 845 23.03 -4.79 -1.40
C LEU A 845 21.99 -3.72 -1.74
N ILE A 846 21.24 -3.23 -0.76
CA ILE A 846 20.31 -2.09 -0.94
C ILE A 846 21.03 -0.86 -1.46
N ALA A 847 22.16 -0.49 -0.86
CA ALA A 847 22.94 0.66 -1.31
C ALA A 847 23.40 0.51 -2.77
N THR A 848 23.76 -0.70 -3.17
CA THR A 848 24.15 -1.01 -4.56
C THR A 848 22.96 -0.91 -5.51
N ILE A 849 21.81 -1.51 -5.16
CA ILE A 849 20.57 -1.45 -5.93
C ILE A 849 20.15 0.00 -6.15
N ASP A 850 20.12 0.80 -5.08
CA ASP A 850 19.69 2.19 -5.09
C ASP A 850 20.67 3.07 -5.90
N LYS A 851 21.99 2.82 -5.77
CA LYS A 851 23.04 3.58 -6.47
C LYS A 851 22.92 3.48 -7.99
N TYR A 852 22.74 2.26 -8.50
CA TYR A 852 22.73 2.02 -9.96
C TYR A 852 21.33 1.92 -10.55
N GLY A 853 20.28 1.91 -9.72
CA GLY A 853 18.89 1.86 -10.16
C GLY A 853 18.45 0.50 -10.69
N PHE A 854 19.01 -0.59 -10.14
CA PHE A 854 18.63 -1.95 -10.49
C PHE A 854 17.13 -2.20 -10.23
N SER A 855 16.55 -3.11 -11.00
CA SER A 855 15.12 -3.48 -10.98
C SER A 855 14.86 -4.71 -10.13
N GLY A 856 15.91 -5.26 -9.50
CA GLY A 856 15.86 -6.55 -8.86
C GLY A 856 17.24 -7.09 -8.50
N VAL A 857 17.24 -8.27 -7.90
CA VAL A 857 18.41 -9.08 -7.59
C VAL A 857 18.18 -10.53 -8.03
N ASP A 858 19.25 -11.15 -8.48
CA ASP A 858 19.33 -12.54 -8.88
C ASP A 858 20.33 -13.29 -7.99
N ILE A 859 19.94 -14.46 -7.49
CA ILE A 859 20.77 -15.33 -6.65
C ILE A 859 21.35 -16.44 -7.53
N ASP A 860 22.60 -16.25 -7.97
CA ASP A 860 23.39 -17.18 -8.80
C ASP A 860 24.65 -17.61 -8.02
N ILE A 861 24.43 -18.08 -6.80
CA ILE A 861 25.47 -18.38 -5.82
C ILE A 861 25.61 -19.89 -5.70
N GLU A 862 26.71 -20.44 -6.21
CA GLU A 862 27.01 -21.87 -6.13
C GLU A 862 28.06 -22.20 -5.06
N THR A 863 28.77 -21.19 -4.55
CA THR A 863 29.78 -21.34 -3.48
C THR A 863 29.26 -20.74 -2.18
N GLY A 864 29.12 -21.58 -1.15
CA GLY A 864 28.69 -21.16 0.19
C GLY A 864 27.22 -21.49 0.54
N ILE A 865 26.43 -21.99 -0.41
CA ILE A 865 25.10 -22.54 -0.15
C ILE A 865 25.20 -24.06 -0.02
N TYR A 866 25.10 -24.57 1.20
CA TYR A 866 25.09 -26.00 1.49
C TYR A 866 24.30 -26.24 2.77
N LEU A 867 23.74 -27.44 2.91
CA LEU A 867 23.06 -27.89 4.13
C LEU A 867 24.09 -28.45 5.12
N ASN A 868 24.06 -27.93 6.35
CA ASN A 868 24.83 -28.48 7.47
C ASN A 868 24.32 -29.87 7.86
N GLY A 869 25.17 -30.67 8.51
CA GLY A 869 24.76 -31.95 9.07
C GLY A 869 23.60 -31.78 10.07
N GLY A 870 22.52 -32.54 9.86
CA GLY A 870 21.30 -32.46 10.67
C GLY A 870 20.18 -31.58 10.08
N ASP A 871 20.50 -30.75 9.09
CA ASP A 871 19.50 -29.94 8.38
C ASP A 871 18.74 -30.80 7.36
N THR A 872 17.60 -31.35 7.77
CA THR A 872 16.87 -32.42 7.05
C THR A 872 15.45 -32.03 6.62
N ASP A 873 14.96 -30.87 7.03
CA ASP A 873 13.63 -30.37 6.69
C ASP A 873 13.74 -29.00 6.00
N PHE A 874 13.52 -28.97 4.69
CA PHE A 874 13.57 -27.73 3.91
C PHE A 874 12.54 -26.69 4.36
N ARG A 875 11.48 -27.08 5.09
CA ARG A 875 10.47 -26.15 5.61
C ARG A 875 10.96 -25.40 6.84
N ASN A 876 11.90 -25.99 7.57
CA ASN A 876 12.46 -25.47 8.82
C ASN A 876 14.00 -25.55 8.76
N PRO A 877 14.66 -24.82 7.85
CA PRO A 877 16.10 -24.91 7.70
C PRO A 877 16.81 -24.45 8.97
N THR A 878 17.91 -25.12 9.30
CA THR A 878 18.71 -24.81 10.50
C THR A 878 20.11 -24.29 10.17
N THR A 879 20.53 -24.42 8.91
CA THR A 879 21.83 -23.92 8.44
C THR A 879 21.85 -22.39 8.48
N PRO A 880 22.74 -21.75 9.28
CA PRO A 880 22.68 -20.30 9.52
C PRO A 880 22.73 -19.44 8.25
N THR A 881 23.56 -19.81 7.27
CA THR A 881 23.65 -19.04 6.01
C THR A 881 22.35 -19.11 5.22
N ILE A 882 21.67 -20.26 5.18
CA ILE A 882 20.36 -20.41 4.51
C ILE A 882 19.30 -19.59 5.24
N VAL A 883 19.20 -19.73 6.57
CA VAL A 883 18.24 -18.99 7.40
C VAL A 883 18.44 -17.48 7.26
N ASN A 884 19.69 -17.02 7.35
CA ASN A 884 20.00 -15.60 7.25
C ASN A 884 19.83 -15.07 5.83
N LEU A 885 20.09 -15.87 4.80
CA LEU A 885 19.82 -15.46 3.41
C LEU A 885 18.32 -15.28 3.18
N ILE A 886 17.48 -16.24 3.61
CA ILE A 886 16.02 -16.11 3.51
C ILE A 886 15.57 -14.81 4.18
N ALA A 887 15.93 -14.61 5.44
CA ALA A 887 15.57 -13.41 6.20
C ALA A 887 16.13 -12.11 5.58
N ALA A 888 17.33 -12.15 4.99
CA ALA A 888 17.89 -10.99 4.29
C ALA A 888 17.11 -10.64 3.04
N MET A 889 16.77 -11.64 2.22
CA MET A 889 16.07 -11.43 0.96
C MET A 889 14.62 -11.01 1.19
N GLU A 890 13.95 -11.53 2.22
CA GLU A 890 12.66 -11.00 2.69
C GLU A 890 12.77 -9.49 2.97
N ALA A 891 13.69 -9.09 3.86
CA ALA A 891 13.87 -7.69 4.24
C ALA A 891 14.24 -6.78 3.05
N ILE A 892 15.02 -7.28 2.10
CA ILE A 892 15.38 -6.52 0.89
C ILE A 892 14.17 -6.36 -0.03
N THR A 893 13.42 -7.44 -0.29
CA THR A 893 12.25 -7.37 -1.19
C THR A 893 11.14 -6.49 -0.64
N GLU A 894 10.96 -6.45 0.69
CA GLU A 894 9.96 -5.60 1.36
C GLU A 894 10.27 -4.10 1.28
N ARG A 895 11.52 -3.73 1.01
CA ARG A 895 11.91 -2.32 0.78
C ARG A 895 11.41 -1.77 -0.55
N TYR A 896 11.28 -2.64 -1.55
CA TYR A 896 10.96 -2.25 -2.92
C TYR A 896 9.51 -2.55 -3.25
N ASP A 897 8.97 -1.92 -4.30
CA ASP A 897 7.60 -2.18 -4.73
C ASP A 897 7.46 -3.55 -5.41
N SER A 898 6.22 -3.94 -5.75
CA SER A 898 5.92 -5.22 -6.38
C SER A 898 6.52 -5.41 -7.79
N SER A 899 7.18 -4.39 -8.36
CA SER A 899 7.92 -4.51 -9.62
C SER A 899 9.36 -5.00 -9.44
N PHE A 900 9.85 -5.07 -8.19
CA PHE A 900 11.16 -5.60 -7.86
C PHE A 900 11.27 -7.08 -8.25
N THR A 901 12.30 -7.41 -9.02
CA THR A 901 12.54 -8.77 -9.49
C THR A 901 13.43 -9.51 -8.49
N LEU A 902 12.92 -10.58 -7.90
CA LEU A 902 13.72 -11.58 -7.22
C LEU A 902 13.81 -12.82 -8.12
N SER A 903 15.02 -13.19 -8.53
CA SER A 903 15.25 -14.42 -9.29
C SER A 903 16.32 -15.30 -8.66
N MET A 904 16.32 -16.56 -9.09
CA MET A 904 17.30 -17.55 -8.65
C MET A 904 17.77 -18.35 -9.87
N ALA A 905 19.06 -18.65 -9.89
CA ALA A 905 19.71 -19.38 -10.98
C ALA A 905 20.50 -20.61 -10.51
N PRO A 906 19.99 -21.46 -9.59
CA PRO A 906 20.78 -22.54 -9.05
C PRO A 906 21.08 -23.63 -10.10
N GLU A 907 22.20 -24.31 -9.94
CA GLU A 907 22.49 -25.57 -10.62
C GLU A 907 21.51 -26.68 -10.21
N ILE A 908 21.28 -27.65 -11.11
CA ILE A 908 20.33 -28.76 -10.88
C ILE A 908 20.61 -29.53 -9.57
N ALA A 909 21.87 -29.70 -9.18
CA ALA A 909 22.23 -30.40 -7.94
C ALA A 909 21.54 -29.78 -6.72
N TYR A 910 21.41 -28.46 -6.68
CA TYR A 910 20.90 -27.70 -5.55
C TYR A 910 19.37 -27.71 -5.45
N VAL A 911 18.68 -28.16 -6.51
CA VAL A 911 17.21 -28.17 -6.61
C VAL A 911 16.69 -29.58 -6.92
N GLN A 912 16.59 -29.96 -8.20
CA GLN A 912 16.06 -31.27 -8.61
C GLN A 912 16.95 -32.43 -8.16
N GLY A 913 18.26 -32.20 -7.98
CA GLY A 913 19.17 -33.15 -7.33
C GLY A 913 18.71 -33.57 -5.93
N GLY A 914 17.89 -32.73 -5.28
CA GLY A 914 17.15 -33.02 -4.06
C GLY A 914 16.34 -34.31 -4.08
N VAL A 915 15.91 -34.79 -5.25
CA VAL A 915 15.26 -36.11 -5.39
C VAL A 915 16.20 -37.23 -4.98
N THR A 916 17.46 -37.15 -5.36
CA THR A 916 18.44 -38.21 -5.12
C THR A 916 19.02 -38.11 -3.71
N ALA A 917 19.34 -36.91 -3.25
CA ALA A 917 19.94 -36.67 -1.94
C ALA A 917 19.56 -35.28 -1.41
N TYR A 918 19.44 -35.16 -0.08
CA TYR A 918 19.21 -33.88 0.61
C TYR A 918 20.27 -33.69 1.68
N GLY A 919 21.31 -32.92 1.37
CA GLY A 919 22.48 -32.72 2.22
C GLY A 919 23.71 -32.22 1.46
N GLY A 920 24.56 -31.42 2.11
CA GLY A 920 25.62 -30.71 1.40
C GLY A 920 25.02 -29.78 0.34
N PRO A 921 25.56 -29.71 -0.89
CA PRO A 921 24.95 -28.89 -1.95
C PRO A 921 23.64 -29.49 -2.49
N TRP A 922 23.41 -30.80 -2.34
CA TRP A 922 22.25 -31.47 -2.92
C TRP A 922 20.95 -31.04 -2.23
N GLY A 923 20.08 -30.36 -2.97
CA GLY A 923 18.83 -29.80 -2.45
C GLY A 923 18.96 -28.53 -1.60
N ALA A 924 20.14 -27.92 -1.49
CA ALA A 924 20.39 -26.80 -0.58
C ALA A 924 19.63 -25.50 -0.93
N TYR A 925 19.14 -25.36 -2.16
CA TYR A 925 18.28 -24.22 -2.54
C TYR A 925 16.81 -24.43 -2.20
N LEU A 926 16.36 -25.66 -1.97
CA LEU A 926 14.95 -25.96 -1.67
C LEU A 926 14.40 -25.15 -0.48
N PRO A 927 15.09 -25.02 0.67
CA PRO A 927 14.61 -24.17 1.75
C PRO A 927 14.54 -22.68 1.36
N ILE A 928 15.47 -22.22 0.52
CA ILE A 928 15.49 -20.82 0.05
C ILE A 928 14.31 -20.56 -0.88
N ILE A 929 14.07 -21.45 -1.84
CA ILE A 929 12.95 -21.37 -2.78
C ILE A 929 11.62 -21.45 -2.03
N TYR A 930 11.52 -22.36 -1.06
CA TYR A 930 10.31 -22.52 -0.24
C TYR A 930 10.03 -21.29 0.62
N GLY A 931 11.04 -20.80 1.35
CA GLY A 931 10.92 -19.63 2.21
C GLY A 931 10.61 -18.32 1.47
N LEU A 932 11.04 -18.20 0.21
CA LEU A 932 10.84 -17.00 -0.61
C LEU A 932 9.82 -17.19 -1.74
N GLN A 933 9.01 -18.26 -1.72
CA GLN A 933 8.16 -18.65 -2.84
C GLN A 933 7.14 -17.57 -3.27
N ASP A 934 6.62 -16.80 -2.32
CA ASP A 934 5.66 -15.72 -2.57
C ASP A 934 6.33 -14.46 -3.15
N LYS A 935 7.61 -14.22 -2.83
CA LYS A 935 8.42 -13.11 -3.33
C LYS A 935 9.16 -13.42 -4.62
N LEU A 936 9.46 -14.69 -4.88
CA LEU A 936 10.19 -15.16 -6.05
C LEU A 936 9.42 -14.79 -7.32
N THR A 937 10.01 -13.92 -8.13
CA THR A 937 9.46 -13.53 -9.43
C THR A 937 9.58 -14.69 -10.42
N TYR A 938 10.76 -15.28 -10.51
CA TYR A 938 10.98 -16.52 -11.25
C TYR A 938 12.30 -17.21 -10.87
N ILE A 939 12.37 -18.52 -11.12
CA ILE A 939 13.58 -19.35 -11.06
C ILE A 939 13.89 -19.90 -12.45
N HIS A 940 15.16 -19.92 -12.80
CA HIS A 940 15.69 -20.59 -13.99
C HIS A 940 16.85 -21.49 -13.58
N VAL A 941 16.52 -22.73 -13.24
CA VAL A 941 17.54 -23.73 -12.92
C VAL A 941 18.44 -23.93 -14.14
N GLN A 942 19.74 -24.02 -13.90
CA GLN A 942 20.73 -24.21 -14.95
C GLN A 942 20.69 -25.65 -15.46
N HIS A 943 20.09 -25.86 -16.64
CA HIS A 943 19.95 -27.18 -17.26
C HIS A 943 21.20 -27.58 -18.08
N TYR A 944 22.38 -27.21 -17.59
CA TYR A 944 23.66 -27.43 -18.26
C TYR A 944 24.77 -27.70 -17.24
N ASN A 945 25.90 -28.22 -17.71
CA ASN A 945 27.03 -28.68 -16.89
C ASN A 945 26.66 -29.70 -15.78
N CYS A 946 25.51 -30.35 -15.86
CA CYS A 946 24.93 -31.16 -14.78
C CYS A 946 24.81 -32.67 -15.13
N GLY A 947 25.08 -33.04 -16.38
CA GLY A 947 25.00 -34.44 -16.82
C GLY A 947 23.55 -34.97 -16.88
N GLY A 948 23.35 -36.22 -16.46
CA GLY A 948 22.05 -36.87 -16.45
C GLY A 948 21.37 -36.79 -15.08
N ASN A 949 20.05 -36.52 -15.06
CA ASN A 949 19.28 -36.34 -13.83
C ASN A 949 17.97 -37.14 -13.82
N THR A 950 17.58 -37.58 -12.63
CA THR A 950 16.39 -38.41 -12.39
C THR A 950 15.13 -37.55 -12.37
N ALA A 951 14.14 -37.92 -13.17
CA ALA A 951 12.86 -37.23 -13.28
C ALA A 951 11.75 -37.89 -12.44
N LEU A 952 10.53 -37.33 -12.51
CA LEU A 952 9.35 -37.80 -11.79
C LEU A 952 8.93 -39.25 -12.09
N ASP A 953 9.33 -39.79 -13.25
CA ASP A 953 9.06 -41.17 -13.66
C ASP A 953 10.15 -42.16 -13.20
N GLY A 954 11.12 -41.68 -12.41
CA GLY A 954 12.24 -42.46 -11.90
C GLY A 954 13.33 -42.76 -12.93
N LYS A 955 13.22 -42.25 -14.17
CA LYS A 955 14.25 -42.43 -15.21
C LYS A 955 15.24 -41.26 -15.22
N THR A 956 16.45 -41.55 -15.67
CA THR A 956 17.49 -40.54 -15.88
C THR A 956 17.47 -40.03 -17.31
N TYR A 957 17.37 -38.71 -17.46
CA TYR A 957 17.44 -38.01 -18.74
C TYR A 957 18.74 -37.21 -18.83
N ASN A 958 19.29 -37.05 -20.03
CA ASN A 958 20.56 -36.35 -20.23
C ASN A 958 20.35 -34.92 -20.74
N GLN A 959 21.08 -33.97 -20.16
CA GLN A 959 21.10 -32.57 -20.59
C GLN A 959 21.28 -32.39 -22.11
N GLY A 960 20.74 -31.31 -22.67
CA GLY A 960 20.82 -31.01 -24.10
C GLY A 960 19.80 -31.78 -24.97
N THR A 961 18.82 -32.43 -24.36
CA THR A 961 17.75 -33.17 -25.05
C THR A 961 16.37 -32.64 -24.68
N ALA A 962 15.41 -32.70 -25.59
CA ALA A 962 14.05 -32.22 -25.32
C ALA A 962 13.40 -32.93 -24.12
N ASP A 963 13.65 -34.23 -23.93
CA ASP A 963 13.12 -34.99 -22.79
C ASP A 963 13.65 -34.45 -21.46
N PHE A 964 14.93 -34.08 -21.40
CA PHE A 964 15.52 -33.49 -20.21
C PHE A 964 14.88 -32.15 -19.85
N GLU A 965 14.70 -31.27 -20.84
CA GLU A 965 14.11 -29.96 -20.61
C GLU A 965 12.67 -30.06 -20.10
N VAL A 966 11.88 -30.94 -20.69
CA VAL A 966 10.50 -31.19 -20.25
C VAL A 966 10.47 -31.81 -18.86
N ALA A 967 11.31 -32.83 -18.62
CA ALA A 967 11.32 -33.56 -17.37
C ALA A 967 11.76 -32.70 -16.18
N MET A 968 12.86 -31.95 -16.33
CA MET A 968 13.41 -31.11 -15.25
C MET A 968 12.51 -29.91 -14.95
N ALA A 969 11.85 -29.35 -15.97
CA ALA A 969 10.87 -28.28 -15.78
C ALA A 969 9.58 -28.80 -15.11
N GLU A 970 9.06 -29.97 -15.52
CA GLU A 970 7.84 -30.54 -14.94
C GLU A 970 8.02 -30.87 -13.46
N MET A 971 9.22 -31.26 -13.01
CA MET A 971 9.51 -31.43 -11.59
C MET A 971 9.18 -30.18 -10.76
N LEU A 972 9.53 -28.99 -11.23
CA LEU A 972 9.18 -27.74 -10.53
C LEU A 972 7.69 -27.38 -10.68
N LEU A 973 7.07 -27.72 -11.79
CA LEU A 973 5.65 -27.46 -12.06
C LEU A 973 4.69 -28.38 -11.28
N LYS A 974 5.15 -29.57 -10.88
CA LYS A 974 4.37 -30.58 -10.14
C LYS A 974 4.81 -30.75 -8.69
N GLY A 975 6.02 -30.37 -8.36
CA GLY A 975 6.68 -30.81 -7.13
C GLY A 975 7.27 -32.20 -7.26
N PHE A 976 8.17 -32.57 -6.35
CA PHE A 976 8.89 -33.83 -6.38
C PHE A 976 9.26 -34.31 -4.96
N PRO A 977 9.45 -35.63 -4.76
CA PRO A 977 9.86 -36.18 -3.47
C PRO A 977 11.32 -35.82 -3.18
N ILE A 978 11.61 -35.40 -1.95
CA ILE A 978 12.96 -35.14 -1.47
C ILE A 978 13.58 -36.43 -0.95
N ALA A 979 14.81 -36.72 -1.39
CA ALA A 979 15.55 -37.95 -1.10
C ALA A 979 14.70 -39.22 -1.36
N ASN A 980 13.94 -39.22 -2.45
CA ASN A 980 12.99 -40.27 -2.86
C ASN A 980 11.94 -40.63 -1.78
N ASN A 981 11.65 -39.72 -0.86
CA ASN A 981 10.65 -39.91 0.17
C ASN A 981 9.32 -39.28 -0.26
N ALA A 982 8.35 -40.11 -0.65
CA ALA A 982 7.00 -39.66 -1.02
C ALA A 982 6.25 -38.95 0.13
N GLY A 983 6.65 -39.18 1.39
CA GLY A 983 6.13 -38.45 2.55
C GLY A 983 6.77 -37.07 2.76
N ASN A 984 7.82 -36.73 2.02
CA ASN A 984 8.49 -35.44 2.08
C ASN A 984 8.60 -34.81 0.68
N MET A 985 7.52 -34.18 0.24
CA MET A 985 7.41 -33.56 -1.08
C MET A 985 7.82 -32.09 -1.05
N PHE A 986 8.67 -31.66 -1.98
CA PHE A 986 8.82 -30.26 -2.34
C PHE A 986 7.64 -29.82 -3.21
N PRO A 987 6.96 -28.71 -2.88
CA PRO A 987 5.72 -28.32 -3.54
C PRO A 987 5.96 -27.83 -4.98
N ALA A 988 4.90 -27.86 -5.79
CA ALA A 988 4.89 -27.21 -7.09
C ALA A 988 5.08 -25.69 -6.97
N LEU A 989 5.81 -25.10 -7.91
CA LEU A 989 5.86 -23.66 -8.12
C LEU A 989 4.77 -23.23 -9.12
N ARG A 990 4.40 -21.95 -9.09
CA ARG A 990 3.46 -21.41 -10.08
C ARG A 990 4.11 -21.46 -11.46
N GLN A 991 3.30 -21.72 -12.49
CA GLN A 991 3.82 -21.83 -13.86
C GLN A 991 4.56 -20.56 -14.31
N ASP A 992 4.09 -19.39 -13.86
CA ASP A 992 4.67 -18.09 -14.17
C ASP A 992 5.96 -17.76 -13.41
N GLN A 993 6.40 -18.64 -12.51
CA GLN A 993 7.67 -18.54 -11.80
C GLN A 993 8.78 -19.38 -12.44
N ILE A 994 8.51 -20.18 -13.47
CA ILE A 994 9.48 -21.16 -13.97
C ILE A 994 9.95 -20.79 -15.36
N LEU A 995 11.28 -20.66 -15.51
CA LEU A 995 12.00 -20.58 -16.77
C LEU A 995 13.01 -21.74 -16.82
N ILE A 996 13.52 -22.04 -18.00
CA ILE A 996 14.63 -23.00 -18.19
C ILE A 996 15.92 -22.21 -18.48
N GLY A 997 17.00 -22.47 -17.75
CA GLY A 997 18.31 -21.89 -17.98
C GLY A 997 19.13 -22.70 -18.97
N LEU A 998 19.55 -22.09 -20.08
CA LEU A 998 20.26 -22.76 -21.19
C LEU A 998 21.57 -22.05 -21.56
N PRO A 999 22.57 -22.77 -22.10
CA PRO A 999 23.73 -22.13 -22.73
C PRO A 999 23.30 -21.46 -24.05
N ALA A 1000 23.72 -20.20 -24.26
CA ALA A 1000 23.43 -19.47 -25.51
C ALA A 1000 24.17 -20.06 -26.72
N ALA A 1001 25.27 -20.75 -26.45
CA ALA A 1001 26.12 -21.43 -27.42
C ALA A 1001 26.81 -22.63 -26.75
N ALA A 1002 27.27 -23.60 -27.54
CA ALA A 1002 27.99 -24.77 -27.02
C ALA A 1002 29.23 -24.39 -26.18
N GLY A 1003 29.96 -23.33 -26.55
CA GLY A 1003 31.11 -22.82 -25.81
C GLY A 1003 30.78 -22.19 -24.46
N ALA A 1004 29.51 -21.85 -24.21
CA ALA A 1004 29.07 -21.24 -22.96
C ALA A 1004 28.94 -22.26 -21.80
N ALA A 1005 28.85 -23.56 -22.13
CA ALA A 1005 28.77 -24.67 -21.17
C ALA A 1005 29.63 -25.85 -21.64
N PRO A 1006 30.94 -25.84 -21.35
CA PRO A 1006 31.89 -26.82 -21.88
C PRO A 1006 31.62 -28.25 -21.40
N SER A 1007 30.94 -28.43 -20.25
CA SER A 1007 30.55 -29.75 -19.74
C SER A 1007 29.22 -30.26 -20.32
N GLY A 1008 28.63 -29.54 -21.29
CA GLY A 1008 27.43 -29.93 -22.03
C GLY A 1008 26.15 -29.24 -21.57
N GLY A 1009 25.06 -29.49 -22.30
CA GLY A 1009 23.73 -28.91 -22.04
C GLY A 1009 23.23 -27.90 -23.09
N TYR A 1010 24.06 -27.55 -24.09
CA TYR A 1010 23.55 -26.82 -25.26
C TYR A 1010 22.56 -27.72 -26.03
N ILE A 1011 21.39 -27.17 -26.35
CA ILE A 1011 20.32 -27.83 -27.09
C ILE A 1011 20.08 -27.10 -28.41
N ASN A 1012 19.91 -27.86 -29.49
CA ASN A 1012 19.55 -27.29 -30.79
C ASN A 1012 18.19 -26.56 -30.69
N PRO A 1013 18.03 -25.34 -31.26
CA PRO A 1013 16.77 -24.61 -31.15
C PRO A 1013 15.53 -25.34 -31.67
N THR A 1014 15.69 -26.24 -32.64
CA THR A 1014 14.59 -27.07 -33.16
C THR A 1014 14.10 -28.06 -32.09
N GLU A 1015 15.02 -28.71 -31.38
CA GLU A 1015 14.68 -29.64 -30.30
C GLU A 1015 14.10 -28.91 -29.09
N MET A 1016 14.66 -27.75 -28.74
CA MET A 1016 14.11 -26.94 -27.65
C MET A 1016 12.68 -26.46 -27.95
N LYS A 1017 12.38 -26.09 -29.20
CA LYS A 1017 11.01 -25.71 -29.59
C LYS A 1017 10.02 -26.87 -29.45
N LYS A 1018 10.45 -28.12 -29.71
CA LYS A 1018 9.63 -29.31 -29.42
C LYS A 1018 9.38 -29.46 -27.93
N ALA A 1019 10.40 -29.28 -27.10
CA ALA A 1019 10.27 -29.30 -25.64
C ALA A 1019 9.28 -28.22 -25.16
N LEU A 1020 9.38 -26.99 -25.67
CA LEU A 1020 8.47 -25.89 -25.34
C LEU A 1020 7.04 -26.16 -25.81
N ASP A 1021 6.85 -26.67 -27.03
CA ASP A 1021 5.51 -27.03 -27.53
C ASP A 1021 4.88 -28.14 -26.67
N TYR A 1022 5.67 -29.13 -26.24
CA TYR A 1022 5.16 -30.16 -25.35
C TYR A 1022 4.83 -29.61 -23.97
N LEU A 1023 5.78 -28.91 -23.34
CA LEU A 1023 5.64 -28.35 -22.00
C LEU A 1023 4.49 -27.34 -21.92
N MET A 1024 4.34 -26.46 -22.92
CA MET A 1024 3.38 -25.35 -22.87
C MET A 1024 2.02 -25.67 -23.48
N LYS A 1025 1.98 -26.53 -24.50
CA LYS A 1025 0.76 -26.80 -25.29
C LYS A 1025 0.30 -28.26 -25.19
N GLY A 1026 1.05 -29.12 -24.51
CA GLY A 1026 0.75 -30.55 -24.42
C GLY A 1026 0.94 -31.29 -25.75
N ILE A 1027 1.69 -30.73 -26.71
CA ILE A 1027 1.90 -31.33 -28.04
C ILE A 1027 3.11 -32.28 -27.98
N PRO A 1028 2.92 -33.61 -27.98
CA PRO A 1028 4.02 -34.55 -27.88
C PRO A 1028 4.85 -34.57 -29.17
N TYR A 1029 6.17 -34.77 -29.03
CA TYR A 1029 7.12 -34.86 -30.16
C TYR A 1029 7.72 -36.25 -30.36
N GLY A 1030 7.16 -37.29 -29.70
CA GLY A 1030 7.67 -38.66 -29.76
C GLY A 1030 8.86 -38.94 -28.84
N GLY A 1031 9.09 -38.08 -27.84
CA GLY A 1031 10.05 -38.29 -26.76
C GLY A 1031 9.69 -39.45 -25.82
N THR A 1032 10.65 -39.86 -25.00
CA THR A 1032 10.48 -40.97 -24.06
C THR A 1032 9.91 -40.53 -22.72
N TYR A 1033 10.09 -39.26 -22.34
CA TYR A 1033 9.42 -38.66 -21.19
C TYR A 1033 7.95 -38.39 -21.49
N GLN A 1034 7.07 -38.80 -20.57
CA GLN A 1034 5.63 -38.56 -20.70
C GLN A 1034 5.23 -37.44 -19.74
N LEU A 1035 4.81 -36.31 -20.33
CA LEU A 1035 4.33 -35.16 -19.58
C LEU A 1035 3.10 -35.57 -18.78
N GLN A 1036 3.16 -35.42 -17.47
CA GLN A 1036 2.06 -35.87 -16.60
C GLN A 1036 0.84 -34.97 -16.73
N ASN A 1037 1.03 -33.66 -16.98
CA ASN A 1037 -0.05 -32.77 -17.37
C ASN A 1037 -0.19 -32.74 -18.90
N THR A 1038 -1.00 -33.63 -19.45
CA THR A 1038 -1.18 -33.80 -20.90
C THR A 1038 -1.71 -32.57 -21.63
N SER A 1039 -2.30 -31.60 -20.94
CA SER A 1039 -2.77 -30.33 -21.54
C SER A 1039 -1.67 -29.26 -21.65
N GLY A 1040 -0.49 -29.50 -21.06
CA GLY A 1040 0.59 -28.52 -20.99
C GLY A 1040 0.38 -27.43 -19.93
N TYR A 1041 1.41 -26.61 -19.76
CA TYR A 1041 1.52 -25.54 -18.78
C TYR A 1041 1.60 -24.19 -19.50
N SER A 1042 0.45 -23.69 -19.95
CA SER A 1042 0.36 -22.44 -20.74
C SER A 1042 0.91 -21.21 -20.00
N GLY A 1043 0.96 -21.25 -18.67
CA GLY A 1043 1.52 -20.21 -17.81
C GLY A 1043 3.04 -20.22 -17.69
N PHE A 1044 3.74 -21.25 -18.20
CA PHE A 1044 5.21 -21.38 -18.16
C PHE A 1044 5.91 -20.10 -18.62
N LYS A 1045 6.94 -19.62 -17.92
CA LYS A 1045 7.34 -18.21 -18.00
C LYS A 1045 8.33 -17.88 -19.11
N GLY A 1046 9.19 -18.80 -19.55
CA GLY A 1046 10.12 -18.54 -20.64
C GLY A 1046 11.49 -19.18 -20.50
N LEU A 1047 12.52 -18.54 -21.04
CA LEU A 1047 13.90 -19.03 -21.03
C LEU A 1047 14.88 -18.02 -20.46
N MET A 1048 15.90 -18.53 -19.78
CA MET A 1048 17.09 -17.81 -19.40
C MET A 1048 18.28 -18.33 -20.20
N SER A 1049 19.26 -17.48 -20.48
CA SER A 1049 20.52 -17.93 -21.03
C SER A 1049 21.77 -17.34 -20.39
N TRP A 1050 22.75 -18.21 -20.16
CA TRP A 1050 24.17 -17.87 -20.10
C TRP A 1050 24.74 -17.94 -21.53
N SER A 1051 24.94 -16.82 -22.23
CA SER A 1051 24.79 -15.44 -21.77
C SER A 1051 24.47 -14.52 -22.96
N VAL A 1052 24.15 -13.24 -22.69
CA VAL A 1052 23.99 -12.20 -23.71
C VAL A 1052 25.24 -12.08 -24.58
N ASN A 1053 26.43 -12.16 -23.98
CA ASN A 1053 27.70 -12.03 -24.69
C ASN A 1053 27.99 -13.27 -25.55
N TRP A 1054 27.67 -14.47 -25.06
CA TRP A 1054 27.77 -15.69 -25.86
C TRP A 1054 26.76 -15.74 -27.00
N ASP A 1055 25.54 -15.23 -26.80
CA ASP A 1055 24.56 -15.08 -27.88
C ASP A 1055 25.10 -14.15 -28.97
N ALA A 1056 25.67 -13.00 -28.59
CA ALA A 1056 26.29 -12.09 -29.54
C ALA A 1056 27.50 -12.72 -30.28
N GLN A 1057 28.35 -13.46 -29.58
CA GLN A 1057 29.45 -14.23 -30.17
C GLN A 1057 28.93 -15.27 -31.20
N ASN A 1058 27.76 -15.84 -30.93
CA ASN A 1058 27.10 -16.83 -31.76
C ASN A 1058 26.06 -16.21 -32.72
N ASN A 1059 26.28 -14.98 -33.17
CA ASN A 1059 25.44 -14.26 -34.13
C ASN A 1059 23.96 -14.15 -33.74
N TYR A 1060 23.69 -14.00 -32.45
CA TYR A 1060 22.36 -13.85 -31.86
C TYR A 1060 21.43 -15.05 -32.10
N GLU A 1061 21.96 -16.27 -32.30
CA GLU A 1061 21.17 -17.48 -32.58
C GLU A 1061 20.03 -17.68 -31.57
N PHE A 1062 20.33 -17.54 -30.27
CA PHE A 1062 19.38 -17.81 -29.19
C PHE A 1062 18.21 -16.84 -29.26
N THR A 1063 18.50 -15.53 -29.21
CA THR A 1063 17.44 -14.52 -29.25
C THR A 1063 16.69 -14.50 -30.58
N ASN A 1064 17.35 -14.78 -31.70
CA ASN A 1064 16.70 -14.88 -33.01
C ASN A 1064 15.67 -16.04 -33.04
N ASN A 1065 15.98 -17.17 -32.40
CA ASN A 1065 15.10 -18.33 -32.39
C ASN A 1065 13.93 -18.20 -31.42
N TYR A 1066 14.18 -17.73 -30.20
CA TYR A 1066 13.18 -17.79 -29.13
C TYR A 1066 12.33 -16.53 -29.00
N ARG A 1067 12.84 -15.35 -29.39
CA ARG A 1067 12.03 -14.12 -29.36
C ARG A 1067 10.84 -14.25 -30.32
N GLY A 1068 11.13 -14.64 -31.57
CA GLY A 1068 10.09 -14.85 -32.58
C GLY A 1068 9.13 -15.99 -32.21
N TYR A 1069 9.63 -17.07 -31.58
CA TYR A 1069 8.79 -18.15 -31.08
C TYR A 1069 7.82 -17.65 -29.99
N PHE A 1070 8.30 -16.91 -28.99
CA PHE A 1070 7.46 -16.38 -27.91
C PHE A 1070 6.52 -15.27 -28.36
N ASP A 1071 6.93 -14.45 -29.33
CA ASP A 1071 6.06 -13.41 -29.89
C ASP A 1071 4.88 -14.02 -30.66
N ALA A 1072 5.07 -15.20 -31.28
CA ALA A 1072 4.01 -15.93 -31.97
C ALA A 1072 3.01 -16.64 -31.03
N LEU A 1073 3.26 -16.66 -29.72
CA LEU A 1073 2.37 -17.27 -28.72
C LEU A 1073 1.39 -16.26 -28.09
N ASN A 1074 1.55 -14.96 -28.34
CA ASN A 1074 0.73 -13.90 -27.76
C ASN A 1074 -0.35 -13.40 -28.72
#